data_AF-A0A2D2AH25-F1
#
_entry.id   AF-A0A2D2AH25-F1
#
_cell.length_a   1.000
_cell.length_b   1.000
_cell.length_c   1.000
_cell.angle_alpha   90.00
_cell.angle_beta   90.00
_cell.angle_gamma   90.00
#
_symmetry.space_group_name_H-M   'P 1'
#
loop_
_entity.id
_entity.type
_entity.pdbx_description
1 polymer ?
#
loop_
_entity_poly.entity_id
_entity_poly.type
_entity_poly.pdbx_seq_one_letter_code
_entity_poly.pdbx_strand_id
1 'polypeptide(L)'
;MRSVPKTNAGDKCSTTGRSGAYAVPARRSLVLLTLVGISAAPGCLSFVPGSCRRETFSGANLVPQNKAQSAVRRGSSRGRDERFRREGGRGAADSIYDGGGGNKTPHVQRAVAGVALEAAGPVGGGERRESTIGAGAAGAGGGEEGGRVGGVEQQKEKEDEEEADDSERDEEEVDVVVIGAGIGGLTCAALLAQYGLDVTVCESHTIPGGCAHSFERDGYKFDSGPSIFSGFTGPVPNPLKQVLNVLDEELPCIRYDGWGNLTPSGYFKFDLGPDSFRDGVLKRLGGPESAQQFDTLLAECKPLMEAASALPSLSLRSDKWAAVTMLRFLPALLRVIPLADELNGPFRPKDPVTDSFLFNWLDLLAFSLSGLKAEGTSCAAMAYVLADLHREGAKLDYPIGGSGAIVEALVRGLKKHGGTLRLGTHVEQVLVEGEKAVGVRLRGKGGGGAKGARGRRPRSIRARRAVVMNADRWAAAKLLPEGTIPEEKLQEAEDTPKTMSFMHLHLGVEGPLPPGTDPHYTVINRWNDTLGEQNMIAVSLPTLLDASLAPPGHHIIHAYAAANEPYELWAGLDRRSQEYKTLKEERAKALWEAVERVVPDARKMAKTVLVGSPLTHERFNRRSYGTYGPAFEDGASAFPTPVDIPLENFYSCGDCVFPGVGVPAVAVSGANVANSCVGPLRHLRLVNRLQKDLKLLERESAAGVSP
;
A
#
# COMPACT_ATOMS: atom_id res chain seq x y z
N MET A 1 -16.13 -70.88 13.06
CA MET A 1 -16.69 -72.07 12.38
C MET A 1 -16.90 -71.75 10.91
N ARG A 2 -16.73 -72.76 10.02
CA ARG A 2 -17.31 -72.99 8.66
C ARG A 2 -17.98 -71.80 7.93
N SER A 3 -17.80 -71.57 6.62
CA SER A 3 -17.05 -72.33 5.59
C SER A 3 -16.91 -71.57 4.25
N VAL A 4 -15.72 -71.67 3.66
CA VAL A 4 -15.35 -71.43 2.23
C VAL A 4 -16.18 -72.37 1.32
N PRO A 5 -16.70 -71.96 0.14
CA PRO A 5 -15.96 -72.03 -1.16
C PRO A 5 -16.40 -71.01 -2.25
N LYS A 6 -15.75 -70.78 -3.41
CA LYS A 6 -14.48 -71.25 -4.05
C LYS A 6 -14.16 -70.29 -5.23
N THR A 7 -12.93 -69.75 -5.37
CA THR A 7 -11.87 -70.10 -6.37
C THR A 7 -12.16 -69.78 -7.86
N ASN A 8 -11.21 -69.57 -8.78
CA ASN A 8 -9.75 -69.79 -8.92
C ASN A 8 -9.27 -68.97 -10.17
N ALA A 9 -8.00 -68.84 -10.59
CA ALA A 9 -6.63 -69.05 -10.06
C ALA A 9 -5.60 -68.54 -11.09
N GLY A 10 -4.32 -68.48 -10.72
CA GLY A 10 -3.20 -68.11 -11.61
C GLY A 10 -2.15 -67.27 -10.86
N ASP A 11 -1.46 -67.75 -9.81
CA ASP A 11 -0.32 -68.70 -9.87
C ASP A 11 0.73 -68.31 -10.94
N LYS A 12 2.05 -68.22 -10.73
CA LYS A 12 3.05 -68.43 -9.63
C LYS A 12 4.32 -67.65 -10.09
N CYS A 13 5.46 -67.49 -9.39
CA CYS A 13 6.10 -68.25 -8.32
C CYS A 13 7.09 -67.36 -7.52
N SER A 14 7.69 -67.93 -6.47
CA SER A 14 8.53 -67.28 -5.45
C SER A 14 10.03 -67.19 -5.77
N THR A 15 10.74 -66.31 -5.05
CA THR A 15 11.93 -66.72 -4.25
C THR A 15 12.30 -65.71 -3.17
N THR A 16 13.12 -66.16 -2.22
CA THR A 16 13.37 -65.57 -0.89
C THR A 16 14.60 -64.65 -0.80
N GLY A 17 14.58 -63.65 0.10
CA GLY A 17 15.79 -62.92 0.53
C GLY A 17 15.53 -62.03 1.76
N ARG A 18 16.38 -62.10 2.78
CA ARG A 18 16.26 -61.35 4.05
C ARG A 18 17.07 -60.05 4.05
N SER A 19 16.61 -59.12 4.91
CA SER A 19 17.37 -58.10 5.67
C SER A 19 18.17 -57.01 4.94
N GLY A 20 17.75 -55.76 5.18
CA GLY A 20 18.63 -54.84 5.93
C GLY A 20 19.28 -53.69 5.16
N ALA A 21 18.53 -52.62 4.89
CA ALA A 21 19.08 -51.27 4.71
C ALA A 21 18.10 -50.21 5.22
N TYR A 22 18.54 -49.38 6.16
CA TYR A 22 17.75 -48.23 6.65
C TYR A 22 17.79 -47.11 5.60
N ALA A 23 16.66 -46.85 4.94
CA ALA A 23 16.48 -45.67 4.10
C ALA A 23 15.81 -44.54 4.91
N VAL A 24 16.59 -43.54 5.34
CA VAL A 24 16.07 -42.30 5.92
C VAL A 24 15.60 -41.39 4.78
N PRO A 25 14.33 -40.93 4.74
CA PRO A 25 13.87 -40.07 3.66
C PRO A 25 14.48 -38.66 3.78
N ALA A 26 15.18 -38.22 2.74
CA ALA A 26 15.67 -36.84 2.62
C ALA A 26 14.50 -35.86 2.36
N ARG A 27 13.81 -35.44 3.44
CA ARG A 27 12.71 -34.45 3.40
C ARG A 27 12.91 -33.24 4.32
N ARG A 28 14.13 -32.99 4.80
CA ARG A 28 14.42 -31.89 5.76
C ARG A 28 15.21 -30.70 5.20
N SER A 29 15.72 -30.77 3.96
CA SER A 29 16.58 -29.72 3.40
C SER A 29 15.86 -28.61 2.63
N LEU A 30 14.55 -28.75 2.35
CA LEU A 30 13.79 -27.79 1.53
C LEU A 30 13.02 -26.73 2.36
N VAL A 31 12.71 -27.03 3.63
CA VAL A 31 11.81 -26.22 4.48
C VAL A 31 12.35 -24.81 4.75
N LEU A 32 13.68 -24.62 4.78
CA LEU A 32 14.32 -23.32 5.00
C LEU A 32 14.15 -22.36 3.81
N LEU A 33 13.91 -22.88 2.60
CA LEU A 33 13.71 -22.07 1.39
C LEU A 33 12.25 -21.61 1.27
N THR A 34 11.30 -22.52 1.54
CA THR A 34 9.86 -22.21 1.56
C THR A 34 9.52 -21.13 2.59
N LEU A 35 10.12 -21.18 3.78
CA LEU A 35 9.94 -20.20 4.85
C LEU A 35 10.42 -18.77 4.51
N VAL A 36 11.16 -18.59 3.41
CA VAL A 36 11.69 -17.28 2.98
C VAL A 36 11.28 -16.95 1.53
N GLY A 37 10.33 -17.69 0.96
CA GLY A 37 9.80 -17.46 -0.39
C GLY A 37 10.79 -17.75 -1.52
N ILE A 38 11.85 -18.52 -1.28
CA ILE A 38 12.85 -18.84 -2.32
C ILE A 38 12.41 -20.09 -3.07
N SER A 39 11.83 -19.90 -4.25
CA SER A 39 11.62 -20.99 -5.21
C SER A 39 12.95 -21.42 -5.81
N ALA A 40 13.24 -22.73 -5.81
CA ALA A 40 14.45 -23.29 -6.40
C ALA A 40 14.18 -23.69 -7.86
N ALA A 41 14.64 -22.89 -8.82
CA ALA A 41 14.59 -23.25 -10.23
C ALA A 41 15.50 -24.47 -10.52
N PRO A 42 15.01 -25.53 -11.19
CA PRO A 42 15.84 -26.67 -11.55
C PRO A 42 16.75 -26.34 -12.75
N GLY A 43 18.07 -26.29 -12.49
CA GLY A 43 19.06 -26.03 -13.54
C GLY A 43 19.14 -27.14 -14.59
N CYS A 44 19.24 -26.76 -15.86
CA CYS A 44 19.36 -27.70 -16.98
C CYS A 44 20.63 -28.56 -16.89
N LEU A 45 20.47 -29.88 -17.03
CA LEU A 45 21.56 -30.80 -17.36
C LEU A 45 21.17 -31.59 -18.60
N SER A 46 21.81 -31.23 -19.71
CA SER A 46 21.54 -31.78 -21.04
C SER A 46 21.97 -33.24 -21.14
N PHE A 47 21.05 -34.13 -21.51
CA PHE A 47 21.38 -35.45 -22.05
C PHE A 47 20.48 -35.75 -23.25
N VAL A 48 21.10 -35.89 -24.42
CA VAL A 48 20.46 -36.34 -25.67
C VAL A 48 20.84 -37.81 -25.87
N PRO A 49 19.86 -38.70 -26.11
CA PRO A 49 19.84 -39.37 -27.41
C PRO A 49 18.44 -39.69 -27.96
N GLY A 50 18.36 -39.79 -29.30
CA GLY A 50 17.65 -40.92 -29.91
C GLY A 50 16.19 -40.75 -30.33
N SER A 51 15.95 -39.90 -31.32
CA SER A 51 14.99 -40.12 -32.44
C SER A 51 14.02 -41.32 -32.40
N CYS A 52 12.72 -41.06 -32.54
CA CYS A 52 11.84 -41.88 -33.38
C CYS A 52 10.73 -41.03 -34.04
N ARG A 53 10.15 -41.52 -35.15
CA ARG A 53 9.36 -40.73 -36.12
C ARG A 53 7.84 -40.88 -35.97
N ARG A 54 7.12 -40.03 -36.73
CA ARG A 54 5.71 -40.12 -37.19
C ARG A 54 4.67 -39.66 -36.13
N GLU A 55 3.53 -39.07 -36.50
CA GLU A 55 2.96 -38.84 -37.84
C GLU A 55 2.11 -37.54 -37.88
N THR A 56 1.99 -36.94 -39.06
CA THR A 56 1.17 -35.74 -39.31
C THR A 56 -0.30 -36.08 -39.53
N PHE A 57 -1.23 -35.32 -38.95
CA PHE A 57 -2.61 -35.24 -39.44
C PHE A 57 -3.14 -33.81 -39.40
N SER A 58 -3.84 -33.39 -40.44
CA SER A 58 -4.47 -32.06 -40.57
C SER A 58 -5.90 -32.08 -40.05
N GLY A 59 -6.42 -30.92 -39.61
CA GLY A 59 -7.80 -30.84 -39.11
C GLY A 59 -8.30 -29.42 -38.80
N ALA A 60 -8.70 -28.71 -39.87
CA ALA A 60 -9.75 -27.68 -39.96
C ALA A 60 -10.05 -26.67 -38.80
N ASN A 61 -10.18 -25.40 -39.20
CA ASN A 61 -10.91 -24.33 -38.50
C ASN A 61 -12.29 -24.77 -37.99
N LEU A 62 -12.76 -24.19 -36.87
CA LEU A 62 -14.18 -23.86 -36.68
C LEU A 62 -14.39 -22.79 -35.58
N VAL A 63 -15.09 -21.72 -35.94
CA VAL A 63 -15.63 -20.69 -35.04
C VAL A 63 -17.07 -21.09 -34.62
N PRO A 64 -17.48 -20.91 -33.36
CA PRO A 64 -18.90 -20.90 -32.97
C PRO A 64 -19.46 -19.48 -32.77
N GLN A 65 -20.72 -19.29 -33.16
CA GLN A 65 -21.45 -18.01 -33.10
C GLN A 65 -22.33 -17.84 -31.86
N ASN A 66 -22.69 -16.58 -31.59
CA ASN A 66 -23.84 -16.17 -30.76
C ASN A 66 -25.12 -16.98 -31.00
N LYS A 67 -25.91 -17.20 -29.94
CA LYS A 67 -27.37 -17.24 -30.01
C LYS A 67 -28.02 -16.48 -28.86
N ALA A 68 -28.89 -15.54 -29.21
CA ALA A 68 -29.86 -14.95 -28.31
C ALA A 68 -31.16 -15.78 -28.28
N GLN A 69 -31.97 -15.65 -27.23
CA GLN A 69 -33.41 -15.89 -27.34
C GLN A 69 -34.21 -15.06 -26.34
N SER A 70 -35.23 -14.38 -26.84
CA SER A 70 -36.21 -13.62 -26.09
C SER A 70 -37.57 -14.33 -26.13
N ALA A 71 -38.39 -14.13 -25.09
CA ALA A 71 -39.80 -14.53 -25.12
C ALA A 71 -40.68 -13.45 -24.48
N VAL A 72 -41.68 -13.01 -25.24
CA VAL A 72 -42.63 -11.96 -24.86
C VAL A 72 -43.95 -12.61 -24.43
N ARG A 73 -44.59 -12.07 -23.38
CA ARG A 73 -46.06 -12.17 -23.22
C ARG A 73 -46.66 -10.79 -22.94
N ARG A 74 -47.66 -10.42 -23.75
CA ARG A 74 -48.52 -9.25 -23.52
C ARG A 74 -49.77 -9.68 -22.75
N GLY A 75 -50.25 -8.81 -21.88
CA GLY A 75 -51.61 -8.83 -21.33
C GLY A 75 -52.03 -7.40 -21.03
N SER A 76 -53.13 -6.93 -21.62
CA SER A 76 -53.61 -5.56 -21.49
C SER A 76 -54.87 -5.48 -20.64
N SER A 77 -55.00 -4.40 -19.85
CA SER A 77 -56.30 -3.85 -19.46
C SER A 77 -56.19 -2.34 -19.23
N ARG A 78 -57.33 -1.64 -19.22
CA ARG A 78 -57.42 -0.19 -19.48
C ARG A 78 -57.65 0.64 -18.22
N GLY A 79 -56.88 1.72 -18.09
CA GLY A 79 -57.39 3.10 -17.99
C GLY A 79 -57.98 3.62 -16.68
N ARG A 80 -57.47 4.78 -16.25
CA ARG A 80 -58.26 6.03 -16.23
C ARG A 80 -57.36 7.27 -16.22
N ASP A 81 -57.86 8.37 -16.81
CA ASP A 81 -57.32 9.72 -16.64
C ASP A 81 -57.45 10.19 -15.18
N GLU A 82 -56.50 11.02 -14.72
CA GLU A 82 -56.87 12.32 -14.15
C GLU A 82 -55.71 13.32 -14.27
N ARG A 83 -56.01 14.53 -14.75
CA ARG A 83 -55.09 15.69 -14.73
C ARG A 83 -55.40 16.49 -13.49
N PHE A 84 -54.40 17.15 -12.87
CA PHE A 84 -54.50 18.58 -12.60
C PHE A 84 -53.11 19.23 -12.34
N ARG A 85 -53.08 20.57 -12.39
CA ARG A 85 -51.94 21.52 -12.30
C ARG A 85 -50.90 21.17 -11.22
N ARG A 86 -49.59 21.39 -11.35
CA ARG A 86 -48.76 22.47 -11.97
C ARG A 86 -48.72 23.79 -11.18
N GLU A 87 -47.80 23.85 -10.22
CA GLU A 87 -47.05 25.00 -9.68
C GLU A 87 -45.84 24.38 -8.93
N GLY A 88 -44.62 24.94 -8.86
CA GLY A 88 -44.10 26.18 -9.44
C GLY A 88 -42.84 26.63 -8.68
N GLY A 89 -41.66 26.08 -9.00
CA GLY A 89 -40.40 26.45 -8.32
C GLY A 89 -39.17 26.09 -9.16
N ARG A 90 -38.44 27.10 -9.64
CA ARG A 90 -37.17 26.93 -10.36
C ARG A 90 -36.02 27.31 -9.43
N GLY A 91 -34.99 26.46 -9.36
CA GLY A 91 -33.67 26.77 -8.84
C GLY A 91 -32.64 26.20 -9.80
N ALA A 92 -31.72 27.02 -10.30
CA ALA A 92 -30.86 26.64 -11.42
C ALA A 92 -29.72 25.72 -10.98
N ALA A 93 -29.40 24.73 -11.82
CA ALA A 93 -28.15 24.01 -11.81
C ALA A 93 -27.45 24.28 -13.15
N ASP A 94 -26.41 25.10 -13.13
CA ASP A 94 -25.58 25.36 -14.31
C ASP A 94 -24.19 24.73 -14.13
N SER A 95 -23.76 24.05 -15.19
CA SER A 95 -22.50 23.35 -15.31
C SER A 95 -21.33 24.29 -15.58
N ILE A 96 -20.17 24.06 -14.94
CA ILE A 96 -18.87 24.52 -15.48
C ILE A 96 -17.83 23.40 -15.38
N TYR A 97 -17.09 23.18 -16.46
CA TYR A 97 -15.89 22.35 -16.52
C TYR A 97 -14.78 23.12 -17.26
N ASP A 98 -13.55 22.89 -16.79
CA ASP A 98 -12.27 23.10 -17.49
C ASP A 98 -11.78 24.55 -17.72
N GLY A 99 -10.45 24.68 -17.91
CA GLY A 99 -9.79 25.92 -18.32
C GLY A 99 -8.61 26.36 -17.44
N GLY A 100 -7.40 25.90 -17.76
CA GLY A 100 -6.16 26.54 -17.30
C GLY A 100 -5.74 27.70 -18.20
N GLY A 101 -5.07 28.71 -17.64
CA GLY A 101 -4.52 29.85 -18.39
C GLY A 101 -4.51 31.11 -17.53
N GLY A 102 -3.31 31.63 -17.22
CA GLY A 102 -3.19 32.77 -16.30
C GLY A 102 -3.30 34.12 -17.00
N ASN A 103 -3.84 35.12 -16.30
CA ASN A 103 -3.20 36.44 -16.30
C ASN A 103 -3.53 37.26 -15.03
N LYS A 104 -2.64 38.20 -14.78
CA LYS A 104 -2.56 39.20 -13.70
C LYS A 104 -3.89 39.86 -13.29
N THR A 105 -4.03 40.11 -11.99
CA THR A 105 -4.81 41.22 -11.41
C THR A 105 -4.01 41.89 -10.26
N PRO A 106 -4.31 43.15 -9.89
CA PRO A 106 -3.25 44.12 -9.56
C PRO A 106 -2.98 44.36 -8.06
N HIS A 107 -1.84 45.01 -7.78
CA HIS A 107 -1.57 45.66 -6.50
C HIS A 107 -2.60 46.74 -6.15
N VAL A 108 -3.13 46.69 -4.93
CA VAL A 108 -3.55 47.88 -4.16
C VAL A 108 -2.98 47.76 -2.75
N GLN A 109 -2.54 48.88 -2.18
CA GLN A 109 -1.80 48.96 -0.92
C GLN A 109 -2.70 49.29 0.30
N ARG A 110 -2.13 49.11 1.50
CA ARG A 110 -2.49 49.71 2.80
C ARG A 110 -3.77 49.18 3.47
N ALA A 111 -3.89 49.14 4.80
CA ALA A 111 -2.97 49.58 5.86
C ALA A 111 -2.97 48.59 7.05
N VAL A 112 -1.87 48.53 7.81
CA VAL A 112 -1.81 47.83 9.10
C VAL A 112 -1.68 48.86 10.22
N ALA A 113 -2.59 48.78 11.18
CA ALA A 113 -2.45 49.26 12.54
C ALA A 113 -3.07 48.17 13.46
N GLY A 114 -2.54 47.81 14.62
CA GLY A 114 -1.39 48.37 15.32
C GLY A 114 -1.73 48.72 16.76
N VAL A 115 -1.85 47.72 17.65
CA VAL A 115 -1.82 47.85 19.11
C VAL A 115 -1.08 46.64 19.69
N ALA A 116 -0.28 46.85 20.75
CA ALA A 116 0.58 45.87 21.39
C ALA A 116 0.31 45.78 22.90
N LEU A 117 0.72 44.67 23.54
CA LEU A 117 0.95 44.46 24.99
C LEU A 117 1.42 42.99 25.16
N GLU A 118 2.30 42.58 26.08
CA GLU A 118 3.43 43.23 26.75
C GLU A 118 4.32 42.08 27.28
N ALA A 119 5.65 42.25 27.36
CA ALA A 119 6.54 41.30 28.03
C ALA A 119 7.70 42.03 28.70
N ALA A 120 7.91 41.76 29.99
CA ALA A 120 8.95 42.42 30.79
C ALA A 120 10.35 41.77 30.61
N GLY A 121 11.41 42.58 30.62
CA GLY A 121 12.82 42.15 30.74
C GLY A 121 13.23 41.85 32.21
N PRO A 122 14.50 42.01 32.65
CA PRO A 122 15.70 42.64 32.04
C PRO A 122 16.98 41.72 32.07
N VAL A 123 18.24 42.06 31.70
CA VAL A 123 18.94 43.03 30.81
C VAL A 123 20.41 42.55 30.64
N GLY A 124 21.06 42.81 29.49
CA GLY A 124 22.54 42.89 29.34
C GLY A 124 23.14 42.01 28.22
N GLY A 125 24.14 42.45 27.43
CA GLY A 125 24.76 43.77 27.30
C GLY A 125 26.06 43.73 26.45
N GLY A 126 26.26 44.70 25.55
CA GLY A 126 27.46 44.84 24.68
C GLY A 126 27.49 43.90 23.45
N GLU A 127 28.15 44.21 22.33
CA GLU A 127 28.82 45.43 21.84
C GLU A 127 28.80 45.46 20.28
N ARG A 128 29.10 46.60 19.65
CA ARG A 128 29.09 46.78 18.17
C ARG A 128 30.44 46.46 17.53
N ARG A 129 30.44 46.16 16.23
CA ARG A 129 31.21 46.94 15.21
C ARG A 129 30.79 46.64 13.76
N GLU A 130 30.88 47.65 12.92
CA GLU A 130 30.52 47.67 11.49
C GLU A 130 31.77 47.64 10.59
N SER A 131 31.63 47.24 9.32
CA SER A 131 32.39 47.83 8.20
C SER A 131 31.79 47.51 6.80
N THR A 132 31.04 48.47 6.27
CA THR A 132 31.16 49.10 4.91
C THR A 132 31.86 48.28 3.80
N ILE A 133 31.18 47.81 2.74
CA ILE A 133 30.82 48.48 1.47
C ILE A 133 32.01 49.01 0.63
N GLY A 134 32.05 48.62 -0.65
CA GLY A 134 32.80 49.30 -1.72
C GLY A 134 32.22 48.94 -3.11
N ALA A 135 31.91 49.95 -3.93
CA ALA A 135 31.30 49.79 -5.26
C ALA A 135 31.73 50.90 -6.24
N GLY A 136 31.65 50.63 -7.55
CA GLY A 136 31.81 51.60 -8.65
C GLY A 136 32.83 51.16 -9.71
N ALA A 137 32.84 51.70 -10.93
CA ALA A 137 31.80 52.43 -11.69
C ALA A 137 32.17 52.45 -13.20
N ALA A 138 31.23 52.85 -14.06
CA ALA A 138 31.30 52.80 -15.52
C ALA A 138 32.35 53.70 -16.21
N GLY A 139 32.63 53.41 -17.49
CA GLY A 139 33.29 54.28 -18.47
C GLY A 139 32.81 53.94 -19.90
N ALA A 140 32.70 54.93 -20.80
CA ALA A 140 32.02 54.79 -22.09
C ALA A 140 32.75 55.46 -23.28
N GLY A 141 32.36 55.08 -24.51
CA GLY A 141 32.82 55.60 -25.81
C GLY A 141 33.14 54.44 -26.79
N GLY A 142 32.88 54.47 -28.09
CA GLY A 142 32.23 55.48 -28.95
C GLY A 142 33.07 55.79 -30.21
N GLY A 143 32.61 55.42 -31.42
CA GLY A 143 33.16 55.95 -32.69
C GLY A 143 33.36 54.98 -33.88
N GLU A 144 32.43 55.06 -34.84
CA GLU A 144 32.65 55.11 -36.31
C GLU A 144 33.17 53.92 -37.15
N GLU A 145 33.14 54.14 -38.48
CA GLU A 145 32.77 53.18 -39.54
C GLU A 145 33.95 52.59 -40.34
N GLY A 146 33.68 51.49 -41.07
CA GLY A 146 34.55 51.02 -42.16
C GLY A 146 34.21 49.61 -42.65
N GLY A 147 33.44 49.48 -43.74
CA GLY A 147 33.03 48.18 -44.27
C GLY A 147 33.85 47.70 -45.47
N ARG A 148 34.17 46.40 -45.53
CA ARG A 148 34.06 45.61 -46.78
C ARG A 148 34.09 44.08 -46.58
N VAL A 149 33.12 43.46 -47.25
CA VAL A 149 32.95 42.05 -47.67
C VAL A 149 34.20 41.14 -47.67
N GLY A 150 34.04 39.92 -47.14
CA GLY A 150 34.79 38.72 -47.55
C GLY A 150 35.26 37.82 -46.40
N GLY A 151 34.73 36.61 -46.24
CA GLY A 151 35.24 35.65 -45.24
C GLY A 151 34.28 34.61 -44.65
N VAL A 152 33.14 34.30 -45.29
CA VAL A 152 32.23 33.23 -44.82
C VAL A 152 32.77 31.86 -45.26
N GLU A 153 33.81 31.35 -44.59
CA GLU A 153 34.22 29.94 -44.74
C GLU A 153 35.15 29.38 -43.64
N GLN A 154 35.71 30.18 -42.72
CA GLN A 154 36.70 29.70 -41.71
C GLN A 154 36.25 29.75 -40.24
N GLN A 155 34.97 30.03 -39.94
CA GLN A 155 34.44 29.93 -38.56
C GLN A 155 33.70 28.62 -38.27
N LYS A 156 33.41 27.79 -39.28
CA LYS A 156 32.61 26.58 -39.09
C LYS A 156 33.39 25.41 -38.49
N GLU A 157 34.65 25.22 -38.90
CA GLU A 157 35.51 24.10 -38.47
C GLU A 157 36.10 24.27 -37.04
N LYS A 158 35.66 25.27 -36.27
CA LYS A 158 36.02 25.42 -34.85
C LYS A 158 34.83 25.44 -33.89
N GLU A 159 33.61 25.53 -34.40
CA GLU A 159 32.40 25.30 -33.59
C GLU A 159 32.06 23.79 -33.59
N ASP A 160 32.36 23.08 -34.69
CA ASP A 160 32.10 21.64 -34.84
C ASP A 160 33.01 20.71 -33.98
N GLU A 161 34.12 21.20 -33.39
CA GLU A 161 34.98 20.43 -32.46
C GLU A 161 34.64 20.65 -30.96
N GLU A 162 33.88 21.70 -30.60
CA GLU A 162 33.34 21.86 -29.22
C GLU A 162 31.92 21.28 -29.05
N GLU A 163 31.15 21.07 -30.13
CA GLU A 163 29.84 20.38 -30.06
C GLU A 163 29.94 18.85 -29.88
N ALA A 164 31.13 18.25 -29.95
CA ALA A 164 31.32 16.80 -29.87
C ALA A 164 31.31 16.22 -28.42
N ASP A 165 31.40 17.06 -27.37
CA ASP A 165 31.61 16.62 -25.97
C ASP A 165 30.47 17.00 -25.00
N ASP A 166 29.26 17.34 -25.50
CA ASP A 166 28.10 17.67 -24.63
C ASP A 166 26.93 16.67 -24.76
N SER A 167 27.14 15.54 -25.44
CA SER A 167 26.17 14.45 -25.55
C SER A 167 26.20 13.46 -24.37
N GLU A 168 27.25 13.46 -23.55
CA GLU A 168 27.46 12.49 -22.45
C GLU A 168 26.79 12.89 -21.12
N ARG A 169 26.24 14.11 -20.99
CA ARG A 169 25.68 14.63 -19.71
C ARG A 169 24.15 14.49 -19.54
N ASP A 170 23.52 13.58 -20.27
CA ASP A 170 22.06 13.34 -20.24
C ASP A 170 21.64 12.13 -19.36
N GLU A 171 22.60 11.42 -18.75
CA GLU A 171 22.39 10.25 -17.87
C GLU A 171 22.90 10.50 -16.43
N GLU A 172 22.13 10.05 -15.44
CA GLU A 172 22.51 10.05 -14.02
C GLU A 172 22.75 8.62 -13.55
N GLU A 173 23.75 8.37 -12.68
CA GLU A 173 24.00 7.03 -12.14
C GLU A 173 23.94 7.00 -10.61
N VAL A 174 23.07 6.15 -10.07
CA VAL A 174 22.91 5.87 -8.63
C VAL A 174 23.20 4.40 -8.32
N ASP A 175 23.23 4.02 -7.04
CA ASP A 175 23.32 2.60 -6.67
C ASP A 175 21.98 1.88 -6.86
N VAL A 176 20.89 2.50 -6.40
CA VAL A 176 19.54 1.94 -6.51
C VAL A 176 18.55 3.01 -6.95
N VAL A 177 17.71 2.69 -7.93
CA VAL A 177 16.56 3.53 -8.30
C VAL A 177 15.25 2.84 -7.90
N VAL A 178 14.37 3.59 -7.24
CA VAL A 178 13.08 3.09 -6.74
C VAL A 178 11.93 3.75 -7.49
N ILE A 179 11.02 2.95 -8.03
CA ILE A 179 9.86 3.38 -8.82
C ILE A 179 8.63 3.42 -7.90
N GLY A 180 8.18 4.62 -7.52
CA GLY A 180 7.00 4.85 -6.69
C GLY A 180 7.31 5.06 -5.19
N ALA A 181 6.85 6.18 -4.64
CA ALA A 181 7.06 6.61 -3.26
C ALA A 181 5.88 6.25 -2.32
N GLY A 182 5.25 5.09 -2.53
CA GLY A 182 4.43 4.46 -1.48
C GLY A 182 5.26 3.94 -0.30
N ILE A 183 4.61 3.50 0.77
CA ILE A 183 5.28 3.05 2.01
C ILE A 183 6.39 2.01 1.77
N GLY A 184 6.17 1.03 0.87
CA GLY A 184 7.16 -0.01 0.56
C GLY A 184 8.43 0.56 -0.07
N GLY A 185 8.28 1.35 -1.13
CA GLY A 185 9.37 2.01 -1.83
C GLY A 185 10.11 3.04 -0.96
N LEU A 186 9.39 3.83 -0.16
CA LEU A 186 10.00 4.75 0.80
C LEU A 186 10.77 4.02 1.90
N THR A 187 10.21 2.95 2.46
CA THR A 187 10.90 2.11 3.45
C THR A 187 12.16 1.49 2.85
N CYS A 188 12.05 0.93 1.64
CA CYS A 188 13.18 0.36 0.92
C CYS A 188 14.28 1.40 0.71
N ALA A 189 13.93 2.55 0.14
CA ALA A 189 14.87 3.61 -0.16
C ALA A 189 15.53 4.20 1.09
N ALA A 190 14.76 4.47 2.15
CA ALA A 190 15.28 5.03 3.39
C ALA A 190 16.27 4.07 4.08
N LEU A 191 15.96 2.76 4.10
CA LEU A 191 16.88 1.75 4.63
C LEU A 191 18.12 1.57 3.75
N LEU A 192 18.01 1.66 2.42
CA LEU A 192 19.17 1.62 1.52
C LEU A 192 20.07 2.86 1.69
N ALA A 193 19.49 4.04 1.87
CA ALA A 193 20.22 5.26 2.23
C ALA A 193 20.86 5.14 3.63
N GLN A 194 20.19 4.53 4.61
CA GLN A 194 20.75 4.22 5.93
C GLN A 194 21.92 3.22 5.83
N TYR A 195 21.82 2.25 4.90
CA TYR A 195 22.93 1.46 4.41
C TYR A 195 23.89 2.25 3.49
N GLY A 196 23.97 3.58 3.59
CA GLY A 196 24.92 4.44 2.89
C GLY A 196 25.07 4.14 1.40
N LEU A 197 23.97 3.80 0.73
CA LEU A 197 23.92 3.67 -0.73
C LEU A 197 23.37 4.96 -1.33
N ASP A 198 23.76 5.23 -2.56
CA ASP A 198 23.18 6.30 -3.36
C ASP A 198 21.82 5.86 -3.94
N VAL A 199 20.73 6.51 -3.52
CA VAL A 199 19.37 6.07 -3.81
C VAL A 199 18.49 7.22 -4.30
N THR A 200 17.84 7.02 -5.45
CA THR A 200 16.83 7.96 -5.97
C THR A 200 15.46 7.29 -6.09
N VAL A 201 14.45 7.86 -5.43
CA VAL A 201 13.03 7.50 -5.57
C VAL A 201 12.38 8.39 -6.62
N CYS A 202 11.79 7.78 -7.65
CA CYS A 202 11.02 8.46 -8.68
C CYS A 202 9.51 8.27 -8.43
N GLU A 203 8.83 9.36 -8.08
CA GLU A 203 7.37 9.39 -7.88
C GLU A 203 6.70 10.14 -9.04
N SER A 204 5.70 9.50 -9.65
CA SER A 204 4.94 10.08 -10.77
C SER A 204 4.00 11.20 -10.32
N HIS A 205 3.52 11.17 -9.08
CA HIS A 205 2.60 12.14 -8.49
C HIS A 205 3.34 13.37 -7.94
N THR A 206 2.61 14.43 -7.61
CA THR A 206 3.15 15.67 -7.03
C THR A 206 3.37 15.60 -5.51
N ILE A 207 3.00 14.48 -4.88
CA ILE A 207 3.20 14.18 -3.45
C ILE A 207 3.57 12.69 -3.29
N PRO A 208 4.34 12.31 -2.26
CA PRO A 208 4.63 10.91 -1.93
C PRO A 208 3.47 10.26 -1.14
N GLY A 209 3.57 8.95 -0.91
CA GLY A 209 2.70 8.17 0.01
C GLY A 209 1.93 7.02 -0.64
N GLY A 210 1.75 7.03 -1.97
CA GLY A 210 0.98 5.99 -2.67
C GLY A 210 -0.46 5.92 -2.14
N CYS A 211 -0.98 4.73 -1.83
CA CYS A 211 -2.32 4.57 -1.24
C CYS A 211 -2.47 5.12 0.20
N ALA A 212 -1.37 5.52 0.86
CA ALA A 212 -1.36 6.06 2.23
C ALA A 212 -0.94 7.54 2.28
N HIS A 213 -1.10 8.30 1.20
CA HIS A 213 -0.84 9.74 1.20
C HIS A 213 -1.95 10.52 1.92
N SER A 214 -1.64 11.75 2.33
CA SER A 214 -2.67 12.73 2.68
C SER A 214 -2.66 13.88 1.67
N PHE A 215 -3.79 14.54 1.48
CA PHE A 215 -3.94 15.66 0.57
C PHE A 215 -4.80 16.76 1.19
N GLU A 216 -4.56 18.01 0.79
CA GLU A 216 -5.34 19.16 1.27
C GLU A 216 -6.34 19.64 0.21
N ARG A 217 -7.54 20.01 0.66
CA ARG A 217 -8.57 20.66 -0.15
C ARG A 217 -9.36 21.64 0.72
N ASP A 218 -9.50 22.88 0.26
CA ASP A 218 -10.32 23.92 0.89
C ASP A 218 -10.01 24.16 2.40
N GLY A 219 -8.76 23.93 2.81
CA GLY A 219 -8.30 24.02 4.21
C GLY A 219 -8.46 22.74 5.04
N TYR A 220 -9.02 21.66 4.48
CA TYR A 220 -9.18 20.35 5.09
C TYR A 220 -8.08 19.40 4.62
N LYS A 221 -7.46 18.66 5.55
CA LYS A 221 -6.44 17.64 5.27
C LYS A 221 -7.06 16.25 5.40
N PHE A 222 -7.03 15.48 4.32
CA PHE A 222 -7.65 14.16 4.21
C PHE A 222 -6.61 13.08 3.97
N ASP A 223 -6.78 11.92 4.62
CA ASP A 223 -6.03 10.70 4.29
C ASP A 223 -6.65 9.99 3.08
N SER A 224 -5.83 9.41 2.21
CA SER A 224 -6.29 8.75 0.98
C SER A 224 -6.79 7.31 1.19
N GLY A 225 -6.46 6.70 2.32
CA GLY A 225 -6.65 5.25 2.54
C GLY A 225 -6.77 4.88 4.02
N PRO A 226 -5.68 4.42 4.68
CA PRO A 226 -5.75 3.89 6.05
C PRO A 226 -6.14 4.96 7.06
N SER A 227 -7.13 4.64 7.91
CA SER A 227 -7.65 5.53 8.96
C SER A 227 -7.33 5.09 10.39
N ILE A 228 -7.03 3.81 10.61
CA ILE A 228 -6.74 3.23 11.93
C ILE A 228 -5.31 2.70 11.95
N PHE A 229 -4.57 2.99 13.02
CA PHE A 229 -3.19 2.51 13.22
C PHE A 229 -2.99 2.01 14.66
N SER A 230 -1.96 1.18 14.85
CA SER A 230 -1.56 0.66 16.17
C SER A 230 -0.07 0.32 16.21
N GLY A 231 0.49 0.30 17.42
CA GLY A 231 1.86 -0.16 17.68
C GLY A 231 2.94 0.85 17.31
N PHE A 232 2.61 2.14 17.19
CA PHE A 232 3.60 3.21 17.09
C PHE A 232 4.10 3.68 18.45
N THR A 233 3.31 3.52 19.52
CA THR A 233 3.71 3.90 20.89
C THR A 233 4.10 2.69 21.75
N GLY A 234 5.22 2.80 22.50
CA GLY A 234 5.71 1.78 23.41
C GLY A 234 6.54 0.67 22.73
N PRO A 235 6.95 -0.38 23.48
CA PRO A 235 7.79 -1.47 22.98
C PRO A 235 7.01 -2.51 22.15
N VAL A 236 6.12 -2.06 21.27
CA VAL A 236 5.27 -2.92 20.43
C VAL A 236 6.07 -3.34 19.18
N PRO A 237 6.04 -4.61 18.74
CA PRO A 237 6.87 -5.09 17.63
C PRO A 237 6.38 -4.66 16.23
N ASN A 238 5.68 -3.52 16.07
CA ASN A 238 5.22 -3.03 14.78
C ASN A 238 6.42 -2.86 13.80
N PRO A 239 6.42 -3.54 12.64
CA PRO A 239 7.51 -3.48 11.67
C PRO A 239 7.88 -2.07 11.20
N LEU A 240 6.90 -1.21 10.94
CA LEU A 240 7.15 0.16 10.50
C LEU A 240 7.72 1.02 11.64
N LYS A 241 7.30 0.80 12.88
CA LYS A 241 7.94 1.45 14.05
C LYS A 241 9.41 1.02 14.17
N GLN A 242 9.74 -0.25 13.91
CA GLN A 242 11.14 -0.71 13.85
C GLN A 242 11.93 -0.01 12.74
N VAL A 243 11.34 0.23 11.56
CA VAL A 243 11.95 1.01 10.47
C VAL A 243 12.23 2.45 10.92
N LEU A 244 11.24 3.14 11.48
CA LEU A 244 11.41 4.52 11.94
C LEU A 244 12.49 4.65 13.01
N ASN A 245 12.53 3.71 13.97
CA ASN A 245 13.60 3.65 14.97
C ASN A 245 15.00 3.47 14.33
N VAL A 246 15.13 2.68 13.26
CA VAL A 246 16.40 2.48 12.54
C VAL A 246 16.89 3.71 11.78
N LEU A 247 15.94 4.56 11.37
CA LEU A 247 16.19 5.85 10.72
C LEU A 247 16.38 6.99 11.76
N ASP A 248 16.33 6.66 13.05
CA ASP A 248 16.31 7.59 14.18
C ASP A 248 15.19 8.65 14.02
N GLU A 249 14.02 8.25 13.50
CA GLU A 249 12.86 9.12 13.23
C GLU A 249 11.71 8.89 14.21
N GLU A 250 11.12 9.99 14.66
CA GLU A 250 9.95 9.99 15.55
C GLU A 250 8.64 10.21 14.80
N LEU A 251 7.57 9.63 15.37
CA LEU A 251 6.20 9.78 14.92
C LEU A 251 5.32 10.02 16.16
N PRO A 252 5.01 11.29 16.49
CA PRO A 252 4.10 11.61 17.58
C PRO A 252 2.70 11.06 17.31
N CYS A 253 2.15 10.34 18.30
CA CYS A 253 0.85 9.69 18.20
C CYS A 253 -0.05 10.03 19.39
N ILE A 254 -1.34 10.18 19.11
CA ILE A 254 -2.41 10.28 20.12
C ILE A 254 -2.93 8.86 20.36
N ARG A 255 -3.00 8.45 21.63
CA ARG A 255 -3.46 7.11 22.00
C ARG A 255 -4.95 7.13 22.32
N TYR A 256 -5.69 6.16 21.78
CA TYR A 256 -7.10 5.95 22.08
C TYR A 256 -7.40 4.45 22.22
N ASP A 257 -8.61 4.09 22.62
CA ASP A 257 -8.91 2.81 23.25
C ASP A 257 -10.00 1.97 22.58
N GLY A 258 -10.54 2.40 21.46
CA GLY A 258 -11.59 1.67 20.77
C GLY A 258 -12.19 2.42 19.57
N TRP A 259 -13.19 1.81 18.95
CA TRP A 259 -13.99 2.43 17.90
C TRP A 259 -15.47 2.04 18.01
N GLY A 260 -16.34 2.88 17.46
CA GLY A 260 -17.78 2.65 17.44
C GLY A 260 -18.20 1.64 16.38
N ASN A 261 -19.25 0.86 16.65
CA ASN A 261 -19.84 -0.05 15.67
C ASN A 261 -21.35 0.22 15.61
N LEU A 262 -21.86 0.55 14.41
CA LEU A 262 -23.27 0.84 14.17
C LEU A 262 -23.90 -0.27 13.33
N THR A 263 -24.62 -1.18 13.96
CA THR A 263 -25.30 -2.32 13.33
C THR A 263 -26.81 -2.06 13.19
N PRO A 264 -27.59 -2.96 12.57
CA PRO A 264 -29.05 -2.93 12.63
C PRO A 264 -29.63 -3.15 14.03
N SER A 265 -28.86 -3.74 14.96
CA SER A 265 -29.25 -3.92 16.37
C SER A 265 -28.86 -2.75 17.27
N GLY A 266 -28.13 -1.75 16.76
CA GLY A 266 -27.79 -0.52 17.47
C GLY A 266 -26.28 -0.24 17.52
N TYR A 267 -25.88 0.56 18.50
CA TYR A 267 -24.48 0.91 18.75
C TYR A 267 -23.80 -0.05 19.73
N PHE A 268 -22.56 -0.43 19.45
CA PHE A 268 -21.62 -0.91 20.47
C PHE A 268 -20.22 -0.34 20.24
N LYS A 269 -19.51 0.01 21.31
CA LYS A 269 -18.08 0.30 21.22
C LYS A 269 -17.31 -1.02 21.26
N PHE A 270 -16.29 -1.15 20.42
CA PHE A 270 -15.24 -2.14 20.61
C PHE A 270 -14.10 -1.46 21.35
N ASP A 271 -13.99 -1.73 22.65
CA ASP A 271 -12.88 -1.28 23.49
C ASP A 271 -11.77 -2.33 23.49
N LEU A 272 -10.50 -1.89 23.38
CA LEU A 272 -9.33 -2.76 23.40
C LEU A 272 -8.98 -3.22 24.83
N GLY A 273 -8.50 -4.45 24.93
CA GLY A 273 -8.15 -5.10 26.20
C GLY A 273 -8.69 -6.54 26.31
N PRO A 274 -8.30 -7.30 27.35
CA PRO A 274 -8.63 -8.72 27.46
C PRO A 274 -10.11 -8.98 27.68
N ASP A 275 -10.74 -8.26 28.62
CA ASP A 275 -12.08 -8.60 29.10
C ASP A 275 -13.19 -7.74 28.46
N SER A 276 -12.85 -6.63 27.81
CA SER A 276 -13.80 -5.64 27.27
C SER A 276 -14.74 -6.24 26.22
N PHE A 277 -14.18 -6.93 25.22
CA PHE A 277 -14.97 -7.58 24.18
C PHE A 277 -15.72 -8.81 24.71
N ARG A 278 -15.04 -9.62 25.52
CA ARG A 278 -15.55 -10.87 26.09
C ARG A 278 -16.72 -10.66 27.04
N ASP A 279 -16.51 -9.89 28.09
CA ASP A 279 -17.46 -9.71 29.19
C ASP A 279 -18.45 -8.56 28.93
N GLY A 280 -18.14 -7.67 27.99
CA GLY A 280 -19.01 -6.58 27.53
C GLY A 280 -19.81 -6.93 26.28
N VAL A 281 -19.14 -7.02 25.12
CA VAL A 281 -19.82 -7.11 23.82
C VAL A 281 -20.42 -8.51 23.58
N LEU A 282 -19.62 -9.57 23.70
CA LEU A 282 -20.09 -10.95 23.45
C LEU A 282 -21.19 -11.36 24.44
N LYS A 283 -21.02 -11.04 25.73
CA LYS A 283 -22.05 -11.30 26.76
C LYS A 283 -23.40 -10.62 26.49
N ARG A 284 -23.43 -9.53 25.72
CA ARG A 284 -24.64 -8.77 25.39
C ARG A 284 -25.23 -9.10 24.02
N LEU A 285 -24.38 -9.39 23.02
CA LEU A 285 -24.76 -9.50 21.61
C LEU A 285 -24.52 -10.88 21.00
N GLY A 286 -23.67 -11.71 21.61
CA GLY A 286 -23.42 -13.09 21.21
C GLY A 286 -24.35 -14.09 21.90
N GLY A 287 -24.32 -15.33 21.42
CA GLY A 287 -25.00 -16.46 22.01
C GLY A 287 -24.32 -16.97 23.29
N PRO A 288 -24.92 -17.98 23.96
CA PRO A 288 -24.48 -18.46 25.28
C PRO A 288 -23.06 -19.04 25.29
N GLU A 289 -22.57 -19.52 24.15
CA GLU A 289 -21.22 -20.11 24.00
C GLU A 289 -20.18 -19.11 23.45
N SER A 290 -20.60 -17.91 23.04
CA SER A 290 -19.75 -16.94 22.33
C SER A 290 -18.45 -16.60 23.08
N ALA A 291 -18.53 -16.34 24.38
CA ALA A 291 -17.36 -16.05 25.21
C ALA A 291 -16.40 -17.26 25.33
N GLN A 292 -16.93 -18.49 25.39
CA GLN A 292 -16.12 -19.70 25.46
C GLN A 292 -15.43 -19.97 24.11
N GLN A 293 -16.14 -19.81 22.99
CA GLN A 293 -15.56 -19.93 21.65
C GLN A 293 -14.47 -18.87 21.42
N PHE A 294 -14.66 -17.66 21.95
CA PHE A 294 -13.66 -16.61 21.90
C PHE A 294 -12.40 -16.91 22.75
N ASP A 295 -12.57 -17.46 23.96
CA ASP A 295 -11.45 -17.91 24.79
C ASP A 295 -10.60 -18.99 24.07
N THR A 296 -11.26 -19.98 23.46
CA THR A 296 -10.60 -21.00 22.64
C THR A 296 -9.84 -20.36 21.48
N LEU A 297 -10.48 -19.44 20.74
CA LEU A 297 -9.86 -18.75 19.61
C LEU A 297 -8.60 -17.97 20.01
N LEU A 298 -8.64 -17.23 21.12
CA LEU A 298 -7.45 -16.52 21.63
C LEU A 298 -6.34 -17.49 22.06
N ALA A 299 -6.70 -18.64 22.65
CA ALA A 299 -5.74 -19.68 23.01
C ALA A 299 -5.08 -20.33 21.78
N GLU A 300 -5.82 -20.51 20.67
CA GLU A 300 -5.29 -20.95 19.37
C GLU A 300 -4.38 -19.90 18.72
N CYS A 301 -4.78 -18.62 18.76
CA CYS A 301 -4.02 -17.52 18.16
C CYS A 301 -2.69 -17.26 18.87
N LYS A 302 -2.59 -17.54 20.18
CA LYS A 302 -1.38 -17.27 20.98
C LYS A 302 -0.09 -17.90 20.43
N PRO A 303 0.02 -19.23 20.20
CA PRO A 303 1.24 -19.83 19.65
C PRO A 303 1.55 -19.34 18.22
N LEU A 304 0.53 -18.99 17.43
CA LEU A 304 0.70 -18.40 16.10
C LEU A 304 1.29 -16.99 16.18
N MET A 305 0.78 -16.12 17.07
CA MET A 305 1.33 -14.80 17.34
C MET A 305 2.76 -14.89 17.89
N GLU A 306 3.04 -15.79 18.82
CA GLU A 306 4.39 -16.03 19.36
C GLU A 306 5.37 -16.45 18.27
N ALA A 307 4.95 -17.32 17.33
CA ALA A 307 5.76 -17.74 16.19
C ALA A 307 5.94 -16.62 15.14
N ALA A 308 4.88 -15.90 14.78
CA ALA A 308 4.93 -14.76 13.86
C ALA A 308 5.86 -13.64 14.39
N SER A 309 5.90 -13.46 15.71
CA SER A 309 6.76 -12.47 16.39
C SER A 309 8.16 -12.98 16.72
N ALA A 310 8.46 -14.27 16.52
CA ALA A 310 9.74 -14.88 16.92
C ALA A 310 10.93 -14.44 16.06
N LEU A 311 10.67 -13.94 14.84
CA LEU A 311 11.66 -13.38 13.93
C LEU A 311 11.45 -11.86 13.83
N PRO A 312 12.46 -11.02 14.11
CA PRO A 312 12.36 -9.59 13.85
C PRO A 312 12.04 -9.36 12.38
N SER A 313 11.01 -8.58 12.05
CA SER A 313 10.55 -8.46 10.66
C SER A 313 11.63 -7.88 9.73
N LEU A 314 12.53 -7.06 10.29
CA LEU A 314 13.71 -6.52 9.61
C LEU A 314 14.88 -7.52 9.45
N SER A 315 14.76 -8.78 9.92
CA SER A 315 15.71 -9.86 9.60
C SER A 315 15.39 -10.60 8.29
N LEU A 316 14.25 -10.29 7.65
CA LEU A 316 13.86 -10.87 6.37
C LEU A 316 14.70 -10.31 5.20
N ARG A 317 15.01 -11.18 4.23
CA ARG A 317 15.65 -10.91 2.94
C ARG A 317 15.24 -12.03 1.97
N SER A 318 15.11 -11.77 0.67
CA SER A 318 14.58 -12.73 -0.32
C SER A 318 15.62 -13.19 -1.37
N ASP A 319 16.89 -12.87 -1.18
CA ASP A 319 17.99 -13.39 -2.00
C ASP A 319 18.67 -14.64 -1.37
N LYS A 320 19.59 -15.26 -2.11
CA LYS A 320 20.33 -16.47 -1.72
C LYS A 320 21.03 -16.41 -0.35
N TRP A 321 21.34 -15.23 0.19
CA TRP A 321 21.94 -15.07 1.52
C TRP A 321 20.95 -15.25 2.69
N ALA A 322 19.65 -15.37 2.42
CA ALA A 322 18.61 -15.63 3.42
C ALA A 322 18.96 -16.78 4.37
N ALA A 323 19.38 -17.93 3.84
CA ALA A 323 19.74 -19.10 4.65
C ALA A 323 20.90 -18.80 5.64
N VAL A 324 21.84 -17.93 5.25
CA VAL A 324 22.99 -17.53 6.08
C VAL A 324 22.59 -16.57 7.19
N THR A 325 21.74 -15.57 6.89
CA THR A 325 21.24 -14.64 7.93
C THR A 325 20.28 -15.34 8.89
N MET A 326 19.46 -16.27 8.38
CA MET A 326 18.50 -17.06 9.15
C MET A 326 19.15 -18.07 10.10
N LEU A 327 20.37 -18.56 9.83
CA LEU A 327 21.07 -19.50 10.71
C LEU A 327 21.24 -18.96 12.15
N ARG A 328 21.40 -17.64 12.31
CA ARG A 328 21.46 -16.96 13.63
C ARG A 328 20.16 -17.15 14.44
N PHE A 329 19.04 -17.35 13.77
CA PHE A 329 17.71 -17.50 14.33
C PHE A 329 17.27 -18.97 14.48
N LEU A 330 18.17 -19.95 14.33
CA LEU A 330 17.84 -21.37 14.42
C LEU A 330 16.94 -21.77 15.62
N PRO A 331 17.15 -21.25 16.86
CA PRO A 331 16.25 -21.57 17.98
C PRO A 331 14.82 -21.01 17.83
N ALA A 332 14.65 -19.87 17.15
CA ALA A 332 13.35 -19.30 16.83
C ALA A 332 12.70 -20.04 15.65
N LEU A 333 13.47 -20.33 14.60
CA LEU A 333 13.03 -21.12 13.45
C LEU A 333 12.51 -22.50 13.84
N LEU A 334 13.12 -23.17 14.82
CA LEU A 334 12.62 -24.45 15.34
C LEU A 334 11.23 -24.35 15.98
N ARG A 335 10.77 -23.15 16.38
CA ARG A 335 9.39 -22.88 16.86
C ARG A 335 8.44 -22.48 15.72
N VAL A 336 8.96 -21.81 14.69
CA VAL A 336 8.18 -21.35 13.52
C VAL A 336 7.93 -22.48 12.52
N ILE A 337 8.92 -23.34 12.27
CA ILE A 337 8.86 -24.45 11.29
C ILE A 337 7.59 -25.33 11.44
N PRO A 338 7.17 -25.77 12.65
CA PRO A 338 5.96 -26.58 12.81
C PRO A 338 4.65 -25.86 12.47
N LEU A 339 4.65 -24.53 12.41
CA LEU A 339 3.49 -23.68 12.14
C LEU A 339 3.61 -22.94 10.80
N ALA A 340 4.65 -23.23 10.00
CA ALA A 340 4.99 -22.47 8.80
C ALA A 340 3.86 -22.44 7.76
N ASP A 341 3.26 -23.60 7.46
CA ASP A 341 2.18 -23.71 6.48
C ASP A 341 0.90 -23.04 6.99
N GLU A 342 0.65 -23.10 8.31
CA GLU A 342 -0.49 -22.46 8.96
C GLU A 342 -0.37 -20.93 8.94
N LEU A 343 0.80 -20.38 9.30
CA LEU A 343 1.07 -18.94 9.34
C LEU A 343 1.02 -18.25 7.97
N ASN A 344 1.53 -18.93 6.93
CA ASN A 344 1.48 -18.44 5.55
C ASN A 344 0.13 -18.70 4.86
N GLY A 345 -0.71 -19.55 5.43
CA GLY A 345 -2.04 -19.87 4.92
C GLY A 345 -3.14 -18.88 5.35
N PRO A 346 -4.38 -19.12 4.91
CA PRO A 346 -5.55 -18.38 5.35
C PRO A 346 -5.88 -18.64 6.83
N PHE A 347 -6.45 -17.64 7.51
CA PHE A 347 -6.90 -17.76 8.89
C PHE A 347 -8.12 -18.67 9.00
N ARG A 348 -7.93 -19.83 9.63
CA ARG A 348 -8.97 -20.84 9.86
C ARG A 348 -8.85 -21.33 11.31
N PRO A 349 -9.77 -20.94 12.21
CA PRO A 349 -9.85 -21.50 13.56
C PRO A 349 -9.91 -23.04 13.50
N LYS A 350 -9.22 -23.71 14.43
CA LYS A 350 -9.19 -25.17 14.50
C LYS A 350 -10.49 -25.71 15.06
N ASP A 351 -10.98 -25.12 16.15
CA ASP A 351 -12.36 -25.30 16.60
C ASP A 351 -13.29 -24.33 15.86
N PRO A 352 -14.33 -24.82 15.14
CA PRO A 352 -15.22 -23.96 14.37
C PRO A 352 -16.00 -22.98 15.25
N VAL A 353 -15.93 -21.69 14.91
CA VAL A 353 -16.77 -20.65 15.51
C VAL A 353 -18.20 -20.80 14.99
N THR A 354 -19.11 -21.24 15.84
CA THR A 354 -20.53 -21.46 15.50
C THR A 354 -21.44 -20.34 15.98
N ASP A 355 -20.98 -19.50 16.91
CA ASP A 355 -21.72 -18.30 17.30
C ASP A 355 -21.76 -17.28 16.16
N SER A 356 -22.96 -16.90 15.73
CA SER A 356 -23.14 -16.04 14.54
C SER A 356 -22.68 -14.60 14.76
N PHE A 357 -22.68 -14.09 16.00
CA PHE A 357 -22.15 -12.76 16.28
C PHE A 357 -20.62 -12.78 16.19
N LEU A 358 -19.97 -13.73 16.86
CA LEU A 358 -18.52 -13.87 16.83
C LEU A 358 -18.00 -14.20 15.43
N PHE A 359 -18.67 -15.09 14.68
CA PHE A 359 -18.32 -15.39 13.29
C PHE A 359 -18.34 -14.13 12.41
N ASN A 360 -19.44 -13.37 12.44
CA ASN A 360 -19.56 -12.13 11.67
C ASN A 360 -18.55 -11.07 12.12
N TRP A 361 -18.25 -10.98 13.43
CA TRP A 361 -17.21 -10.09 13.95
C TRP A 361 -15.81 -10.43 13.40
N LEU A 362 -15.47 -11.71 13.28
CA LEU A 362 -14.18 -12.14 12.73
C LEU A 362 -14.04 -11.78 11.25
N ASP A 363 -15.12 -11.93 10.45
CA ASP A 363 -15.12 -11.47 9.06
C ASP A 363 -14.99 -9.94 8.95
N LEU A 364 -15.65 -9.16 9.83
CA LEU A 364 -15.51 -7.70 9.87
C LEU A 364 -14.08 -7.26 10.27
N LEU A 365 -13.44 -7.98 11.21
CA LEU A 365 -12.07 -7.70 11.64
C LEU A 365 -11.05 -8.08 10.55
N ALA A 366 -11.19 -9.27 9.96
CA ALA A 366 -10.37 -9.73 8.84
C ALA A 366 -10.48 -8.78 7.64
N PHE A 367 -11.71 -8.35 7.33
CA PHE A 367 -11.96 -7.37 6.30
C PHE A 367 -11.23 -6.05 6.58
N SER A 368 -11.34 -5.53 7.81
CA SER A 368 -10.69 -4.28 8.22
C SER A 368 -9.16 -4.33 8.09
N LEU A 369 -8.58 -5.53 8.11
CA LEU A 369 -7.14 -5.78 8.02
C LEU A 369 -6.65 -5.96 6.57
N SER A 370 -7.39 -6.69 5.73
CA SER A 370 -6.91 -7.19 4.43
C SER A 370 -7.78 -6.86 3.22
N GLY A 371 -9.04 -6.48 3.45
CA GLY A 371 -10.07 -6.41 2.41
C GLY A 371 -10.78 -7.74 2.12
N LEU A 372 -10.58 -8.79 2.93
CA LEU A 372 -11.05 -10.15 2.68
C LEU A 372 -11.77 -10.77 3.89
N LYS A 373 -12.48 -11.88 3.67
CA LYS A 373 -12.98 -12.79 4.71
C LYS A 373 -11.86 -13.22 5.67
N ALA A 374 -12.22 -13.75 6.84
CA ALA A 374 -11.31 -14.52 7.69
C ALA A 374 -10.60 -15.63 6.89
N GLU A 375 -11.36 -16.44 6.15
CA GLU A 375 -10.89 -17.56 5.33
C GLU A 375 -10.02 -17.17 4.11
N GLY A 376 -9.88 -15.87 3.82
CA GLY A 376 -9.01 -15.30 2.79
C GLY A 376 -7.92 -14.37 3.35
N THR A 377 -7.83 -14.19 4.66
CA THR A 377 -6.83 -13.30 5.30
C THR A 377 -5.67 -14.11 5.85
N SER A 378 -4.44 -13.59 5.78
CA SER A 378 -3.26 -14.25 6.36
C SER A 378 -3.47 -14.63 7.84
N CYS A 379 -3.22 -15.90 8.15
CA CYS A 379 -3.34 -16.45 9.50
C CYS A 379 -2.41 -15.73 10.50
N ALA A 380 -1.16 -15.49 10.11
CA ALA A 380 -0.21 -14.72 10.93
C ALA A 380 -0.71 -13.30 11.25
N ALA A 381 -1.34 -12.63 10.28
CA ALA A 381 -1.86 -11.28 10.46
C ALA A 381 -3.09 -11.26 11.38
N MET A 382 -4.04 -12.19 11.19
CA MET A 382 -5.21 -12.32 12.06
C MET A 382 -4.85 -12.72 13.49
N ALA A 383 -3.97 -13.71 13.66
CA ALA A 383 -3.52 -14.13 14.99
C ALA A 383 -2.79 -13.01 15.74
N TYR A 384 -1.97 -12.20 15.04
CA TYR A 384 -1.34 -11.02 15.61
C TYR A 384 -2.37 -9.97 16.05
N VAL A 385 -3.31 -9.59 15.17
CA VAL A 385 -4.31 -8.56 15.47
C VAL A 385 -5.27 -8.99 16.58
N LEU A 386 -5.75 -10.26 16.57
CA LEU A 386 -6.58 -10.78 17.65
C LEU A 386 -5.85 -10.75 19.01
N ALA A 387 -4.56 -11.08 19.04
CA ALA A 387 -3.80 -11.03 20.28
C ALA A 387 -3.42 -9.59 20.73
N ASP A 388 -3.05 -8.70 19.80
CA ASP A 388 -2.64 -7.32 20.12
C ASP A 388 -3.82 -6.41 20.52
N LEU A 389 -5.02 -6.62 19.95
CA LEU A 389 -6.22 -5.88 20.36
C LEU A 389 -6.74 -6.29 21.75
N HIS A 390 -6.45 -7.52 22.19
CA HIS A 390 -6.95 -8.07 23.46
C HIS A 390 -5.87 -8.25 24.55
N ARG A 391 -4.64 -7.76 24.34
CA ARG A 391 -3.62 -7.76 25.41
C ARG A 391 -3.89 -6.68 26.46
N GLU A 392 -3.28 -6.85 27.63
CA GLU A 392 -3.27 -5.81 28.66
C GLU A 392 -2.59 -4.52 28.14
N GLY A 393 -3.17 -3.37 28.47
CA GLY A 393 -2.69 -2.05 28.03
C GLY A 393 -2.74 -1.83 26.51
N ALA A 394 -3.52 -2.62 25.77
CA ALA A 394 -3.78 -2.40 24.34
C ALA A 394 -4.38 -1.00 24.10
N LYS A 395 -3.87 -0.32 23.08
CA LYS A 395 -4.33 1.01 22.61
C LYS A 395 -4.07 1.11 21.12
N LEU A 396 -4.92 1.87 20.44
CA LEU A 396 -4.69 2.34 19.08
C LEU A 396 -3.88 3.63 19.12
N ASP A 397 -3.20 3.91 18.01
CA ASP A 397 -2.36 5.09 17.82
C ASP A 397 -2.92 5.90 16.64
N TYR A 398 -3.06 7.21 16.79
CA TYR A 398 -3.34 8.13 15.69
C TYR A 398 -2.14 9.07 15.48
N PRO A 399 -1.39 8.96 14.38
CA PRO A 399 -0.29 9.88 14.08
C PRO A 399 -0.80 11.31 13.97
N ILE A 400 -0.15 12.26 14.64
CA ILE A 400 -0.48 13.69 14.51
C ILE A 400 -0.12 14.13 13.08
N GLY A 401 -1.10 14.60 12.32
CA GLY A 401 -1.00 14.82 10.86
C GLY A 401 -1.47 13.64 9.99
N GLY A 402 -2.06 12.59 10.57
CA GLY A 402 -2.67 11.47 9.83
C GLY A 402 -1.68 10.58 9.09
N SER A 403 -2.13 9.90 8.03
CA SER A 403 -1.28 8.97 7.27
C SER A 403 -0.07 9.67 6.61
N GLY A 404 -0.22 10.96 6.31
CA GLY A 404 0.83 11.83 5.78
C GLY A 404 2.01 11.98 6.73
N ALA A 405 1.80 12.01 8.04
CA ALA A 405 2.88 12.09 9.03
C ALA A 405 3.81 10.87 8.99
N ILE A 406 3.27 9.67 8.72
CA ILE A 406 4.04 8.44 8.49
C ILE A 406 4.92 8.60 7.23
N VAL A 407 4.32 9.07 6.13
CA VAL A 407 5.01 9.28 4.85
C VAL A 407 6.12 10.31 5.01
N GLU A 408 5.85 11.41 5.70
CA GLU A 408 6.83 12.46 6.02
C GLU A 408 7.98 11.93 6.86
N ALA A 409 7.72 11.10 7.89
CA ALA A 409 8.78 10.48 8.69
C ALA A 409 9.71 9.61 7.84
N LEU A 410 9.17 8.77 6.96
CA LEU A 410 9.99 7.99 6.01
C LEU A 410 10.77 8.89 5.03
N VAL A 411 10.19 10.00 4.56
CA VAL A 411 10.87 10.95 3.68
C VAL A 411 11.96 11.75 4.40
N ARG A 412 11.79 12.08 5.69
CA ARG A 412 12.84 12.68 6.53
C ARG A 412 13.98 11.69 6.71
N GLY A 413 13.70 10.45 7.12
CA GLY A 413 14.69 9.39 7.25
C GLY A 413 15.48 9.14 5.95
N LEU A 414 14.80 9.09 4.80
CA LEU A 414 15.44 9.00 3.48
C LEU A 414 16.45 10.15 3.25
N LYS A 415 16.02 11.40 3.42
CA LYS A 415 16.84 12.60 3.18
C LYS A 415 18.00 12.72 4.18
N LYS A 416 17.76 12.40 5.45
CA LYS A 416 18.73 12.40 6.55
C LYS A 416 19.91 11.48 6.28
N HIS A 417 19.67 10.36 5.59
CA HIS A 417 20.71 9.43 5.16
C HIS A 417 21.19 9.66 3.71
N GLY A 418 20.88 10.82 3.10
CA GLY A 418 21.40 11.24 1.79
C GLY A 418 20.62 10.74 0.58
N GLY A 419 19.52 10.02 0.78
CA GLY A 419 18.66 9.56 -0.31
C GLY A 419 17.80 10.68 -0.93
N THR A 420 17.53 10.56 -2.22
CA THR A 420 16.82 11.57 -3.02
C THR A 420 15.38 11.14 -3.33
N LEU A 421 14.42 12.05 -3.18
CA LEU A 421 13.03 11.89 -3.63
C LEU A 421 12.70 12.86 -4.77
N ARG A 422 12.21 12.35 -5.89
CA ARG A 422 11.84 13.11 -7.09
C ARG A 422 10.35 13.00 -7.37
N LEU A 423 9.60 14.03 -7.00
CA LEU A 423 8.17 14.16 -7.29
C LEU A 423 7.94 14.66 -8.73
N GLY A 424 6.80 14.27 -9.32
CA GLY A 424 6.46 14.59 -10.71
C GLY A 424 7.39 13.96 -11.75
N THR A 425 8.11 12.90 -11.37
CA THR A 425 9.12 12.18 -12.15
C THR A 425 8.57 10.81 -12.49
N HIS A 426 7.81 10.75 -13.59
CA HIS A 426 7.21 9.52 -14.06
C HIS A 426 8.25 8.63 -14.76
N VAL A 427 8.46 7.41 -14.25
CA VAL A 427 9.20 6.37 -14.95
C VAL A 427 8.33 5.78 -16.05
N GLU A 428 8.87 5.77 -17.27
CA GLU A 428 8.19 5.27 -18.47
C GLU A 428 8.57 3.80 -18.74
N GLN A 429 9.84 3.43 -18.52
CA GLN A 429 10.32 2.07 -18.73
C GLN A 429 11.52 1.76 -17.83
N VAL A 430 11.70 0.49 -17.47
CA VAL A 430 12.93 -0.07 -16.91
C VAL A 430 13.92 -0.31 -18.06
N LEU A 431 15.19 0.06 -17.85
CA LEU A 431 16.27 -0.23 -18.78
C LEU A 431 16.82 -1.63 -18.48
N VAL A 432 16.97 -2.45 -19.51
CA VAL A 432 17.39 -3.86 -19.41
C VAL A 432 18.53 -4.12 -20.39
N GLU A 433 19.58 -4.78 -19.92
CA GLU A 433 20.75 -5.22 -20.70
C GLU A 433 20.96 -6.71 -20.47
N GLY A 434 20.68 -7.53 -21.48
CA GLY A 434 20.62 -8.99 -21.31
C GLY A 434 19.50 -9.38 -20.33
N GLU A 435 19.83 -10.19 -19.33
CA GLU A 435 18.90 -10.65 -18.29
C GLU A 435 18.95 -9.77 -17.02
N LYS A 436 19.29 -8.48 -17.16
CA LYS A 436 19.58 -7.58 -16.03
C LYS A 436 18.93 -6.22 -16.13
N ALA A 437 18.26 -5.78 -15.07
CA ALA A 437 17.80 -4.41 -14.89
C ALA A 437 18.98 -3.49 -14.53
N VAL A 438 19.13 -2.40 -15.30
CA VAL A 438 20.31 -1.51 -15.25
C VAL A 438 19.96 -0.04 -15.07
N GLY A 439 18.67 0.29 -14.97
CA GLY A 439 18.20 1.66 -14.74
C GLY A 439 16.75 1.86 -15.11
N VAL A 440 16.35 3.12 -15.27
CA VAL A 440 15.01 3.54 -15.70
C VAL A 440 15.09 4.69 -16.72
N ARG A 441 14.14 4.72 -17.66
CA ARG A 441 13.85 5.86 -18.53
C ARG A 441 12.73 6.70 -17.92
N LEU A 442 12.94 8.00 -17.87
CA LEU A 442 11.98 8.97 -17.36
C LEU A 442 11.16 9.56 -18.51
N ARG A 443 9.84 9.65 -18.36
CA ARG A 443 8.98 10.28 -19.35
C ARG A 443 9.36 11.74 -19.50
N GLY A 444 9.73 12.15 -20.71
CA GLY A 444 10.02 13.55 -21.02
C GLY A 444 8.86 14.47 -20.65
N LYS A 445 9.16 15.67 -20.13
CA LYS A 445 8.14 16.72 -19.99
C LYS A 445 7.70 17.14 -21.40
N GLY A 446 6.51 16.70 -21.80
CA GLY A 446 5.87 17.15 -23.03
C GLY A 446 5.81 18.67 -23.07
N GLY A 447 6.30 19.26 -24.17
CA GLY A 447 6.47 20.70 -24.31
C GLY A 447 5.17 21.47 -24.41
N GLY A 448 4.54 21.78 -23.27
CA GLY A 448 3.68 22.96 -23.16
C GLY A 448 4.54 24.20 -23.44
N GLY A 449 4.21 24.95 -24.50
CA GLY A 449 5.13 25.87 -25.14
C GLY A 449 5.65 27.01 -24.25
N ALA A 450 6.93 26.94 -23.90
CA ALA A 450 7.73 28.08 -23.48
C ALA A 450 9.16 27.93 -24.03
N LYS A 451 9.50 28.71 -25.06
CA LYS A 451 10.90 28.83 -25.53
C LYS A 451 11.67 29.64 -24.48
N GLY A 452 12.49 28.99 -23.65
CA GLY A 452 13.27 29.70 -22.64
C GLY A 452 14.10 28.81 -21.70
N ALA A 453 15.37 28.62 -22.08
CA ALA A 453 16.54 28.36 -21.24
C ALA A 453 16.59 27.14 -20.27
N ARG A 454 17.58 26.28 -20.57
CA ARG A 454 18.59 25.67 -19.67
C ARG A 454 18.12 24.84 -18.47
N GLY A 455 18.51 23.57 -18.50
CA GLY A 455 18.25 22.57 -17.44
C GLY A 455 17.52 21.35 -17.98
N ARG A 456 18.09 20.64 -18.96
CA ARG A 456 17.59 19.32 -19.36
C ARG A 456 17.78 18.41 -18.15
N ARG A 457 16.69 17.87 -17.59
CA ARG A 457 16.80 16.81 -16.57
C ARG A 457 17.22 15.52 -17.27
N PRO A 458 18.02 14.65 -16.61
CA PRO A 458 18.41 13.36 -17.18
C PRO A 458 17.21 12.60 -17.72
N ARG A 459 17.36 12.01 -18.90
CA ARG A 459 16.29 11.20 -19.54
C ARG A 459 16.27 9.77 -19.01
N SER A 460 17.37 9.35 -18.40
CA SER A 460 17.60 8.05 -17.82
C SER A 460 18.28 8.21 -16.46
N ILE A 461 18.06 7.21 -15.59
CA ILE A 461 18.84 7.01 -14.36
C ILE A 461 19.37 5.58 -14.41
N ARG A 462 20.69 5.42 -14.54
CA ARG A 462 21.41 4.15 -14.42
C ARG A 462 21.45 3.70 -12.96
N ALA A 463 21.42 2.40 -12.71
CA ALA A 463 21.45 1.81 -11.38
C ALA A 463 22.54 0.72 -11.28
N ARG A 464 23.58 0.98 -10.47
CA ARG A 464 24.72 0.06 -10.30
C ARG A 464 24.35 -1.26 -9.61
N ARG A 465 23.31 -1.28 -8.77
CA ARG A 465 22.93 -2.45 -7.94
C ARG A 465 21.50 -2.92 -8.09
N ALA A 466 20.50 -2.04 -8.20
CA ALA A 466 19.11 -2.49 -8.31
C ALA A 466 18.14 -1.46 -8.92
N VAL A 467 17.11 -1.98 -9.58
CA VAL A 467 15.86 -1.28 -9.87
C VAL A 467 14.78 -1.90 -8.98
N VAL A 468 14.15 -1.09 -8.13
CA VAL A 468 13.09 -1.55 -7.22
C VAL A 468 11.75 -0.97 -7.66
N MET A 469 10.79 -1.83 -7.99
CA MET A 469 9.43 -1.45 -8.33
C MET A 469 8.54 -1.47 -7.08
N ASN A 470 7.83 -0.37 -6.84
CA ASN A 470 6.78 -0.23 -5.83
C ASN A 470 5.47 0.21 -6.50
N ALA A 471 5.19 -0.40 -7.66
CA ALA A 471 3.91 -0.34 -8.38
C ALA A 471 3.20 -1.70 -8.22
N ASP A 472 1.91 -1.77 -8.53
CA ASP A 472 1.21 -3.06 -8.54
C ASP A 472 1.79 -4.02 -9.60
N ARG A 473 1.64 -5.33 -9.37
CA ARG A 473 2.26 -6.35 -10.23
C ARG A 473 1.69 -6.38 -11.65
N TRP A 474 0.43 -5.97 -11.85
CA TRP A 474 -0.19 -5.85 -13.19
C TRP A 474 0.37 -4.65 -13.98
N ALA A 475 1.01 -3.68 -13.31
CA ALA A 475 1.75 -2.60 -13.97
C ALA A 475 3.14 -3.04 -14.48
N ALA A 476 3.69 -4.19 -14.04
CA ALA A 476 5.03 -4.64 -14.40
C ALA A 476 5.24 -4.78 -15.91
N ALA A 477 4.27 -5.40 -16.61
CA ALA A 477 4.29 -5.58 -18.06
C ALA A 477 4.29 -4.26 -18.85
N LYS A 478 3.83 -3.16 -18.24
CA LYS A 478 3.82 -1.81 -18.84
C LYS A 478 5.13 -1.05 -18.56
N LEU A 479 5.91 -1.49 -17.57
CA LEU A 479 7.18 -0.87 -17.16
C LEU A 479 8.40 -1.61 -17.72
N LEU A 480 8.31 -2.91 -17.94
CA LEU A 480 9.41 -3.71 -18.49
C LEU A 480 9.34 -3.77 -20.03
N PRO A 481 10.48 -3.93 -20.74
CA PRO A 481 10.46 -4.17 -22.18
C PRO A 481 9.72 -5.47 -22.54
N GLU A 482 9.07 -5.48 -23.70
CA GLU A 482 8.38 -6.67 -24.24
C GLU A 482 9.35 -7.87 -24.31
N GLY A 483 8.87 -9.05 -23.92
CA GLY A 483 9.68 -10.28 -23.84
C GLY A 483 10.59 -10.40 -22.60
N THR A 484 10.66 -9.40 -21.72
CA THR A 484 11.47 -9.48 -20.48
C THR A 484 10.84 -10.38 -19.42
N ILE A 485 9.50 -10.37 -19.31
CA ILE A 485 8.76 -11.23 -18.39
C ILE A 485 8.36 -12.49 -19.18
N PRO A 486 8.63 -13.71 -18.67
CA PRO A 486 8.14 -14.94 -19.29
C PRO A 486 6.60 -14.95 -19.38
N GLU A 487 6.04 -15.48 -20.46
CA GLU A 487 4.59 -15.53 -20.67
C GLU A 487 3.84 -16.24 -19.53
N GLU A 488 4.42 -17.30 -18.99
CA GLU A 488 3.91 -17.99 -17.78
C GLU A 488 3.76 -17.05 -16.58
N LYS A 489 4.71 -16.12 -16.39
CA LYS A 489 4.68 -15.12 -15.31
C LYS A 489 3.73 -13.96 -15.59
N LEU A 490 3.50 -13.62 -16.85
CA LEU A 490 2.44 -12.68 -17.25
C LEU A 490 1.05 -13.27 -17.00
N GLN A 491 0.85 -14.54 -17.38
CA GLN A 491 -0.39 -15.27 -17.16
C GLN A 491 -0.64 -15.49 -15.66
N GLU A 492 0.35 -15.93 -14.89
CA GLU A 492 0.27 -16.00 -13.42
C GLU A 492 -0.04 -14.64 -12.78
N ALA A 493 0.50 -13.55 -13.33
CA ALA A 493 0.17 -12.21 -12.86
C ALA A 493 -1.31 -11.86 -13.07
N GLU A 494 -1.86 -12.13 -14.25
CA GLU A 494 -3.26 -11.82 -14.58
C GLU A 494 -4.25 -12.76 -13.87
N ASP A 495 -3.97 -14.06 -13.82
CA ASP A 495 -4.82 -15.08 -13.17
C ASP A 495 -4.87 -14.98 -11.64
N THR A 496 -3.93 -14.25 -11.03
CA THR A 496 -3.93 -14.06 -9.57
C THR A 496 -5.19 -13.32 -9.13
N PRO A 497 -5.96 -13.88 -8.17
CA PRO A 497 -7.16 -13.25 -7.63
C PRO A 497 -6.88 -11.82 -7.13
N LYS A 498 -7.86 -10.94 -7.31
CA LYS A 498 -7.74 -9.51 -7.03
C LYS A 498 -8.72 -9.15 -5.92
N THR A 499 -8.29 -8.37 -4.94
CA THR A 499 -9.25 -7.66 -4.09
C THR A 499 -10.09 -6.73 -4.97
N MET A 500 -11.38 -6.63 -4.70
CA MET A 500 -12.24 -5.64 -5.38
C MET A 500 -11.81 -4.21 -4.97
N SER A 501 -12.43 -3.20 -5.59
CA SER A 501 -12.04 -1.80 -5.38
C SER A 501 -12.92 -1.11 -4.33
N PHE A 502 -12.76 0.21 -4.18
CA PHE A 502 -13.42 1.01 -3.15
C PHE A 502 -14.20 2.17 -3.76
N MET A 503 -15.20 2.60 -3.01
CA MET A 503 -15.72 3.96 -3.04
C MET A 503 -15.25 4.69 -1.77
N HIS A 504 -14.84 5.95 -1.91
CA HIS A 504 -14.52 6.83 -0.78
C HIS A 504 -15.39 8.09 -0.83
N LEU A 505 -15.66 8.67 0.33
CA LEU A 505 -16.33 9.94 0.52
C LEU A 505 -15.53 10.75 1.55
N HIS A 506 -14.96 11.88 1.11
CA HIS A 506 -14.23 12.82 1.95
C HIS A 506 -15.06 14.09 2.10
N LEU A 507 -15.37 14.46 3.35
CA LEU A 507 -16.20 15.61 3.70
C LEU A 507 -15.44 16.55 4.62
N GLY A 508 -15.41 17.83 4.27
CA GLY A 508 -15.14 18.90 5.22
C GLY A 508 -16.47 19.45 5.72
N VAL A 509 -16.75 19.41 7.03
CA VAL A 509 -18.04 19.81 7.62
C VAL A 509 -17.86 20.94 8.64
N GLU A 510 -18.80 21.90 8.66
CA GLU A 510 -18.86 22.99 9.67
C GLU A 510 -19.88 22.67 10.76
N GLY A 511 -19.53 22.96 12.01
CA GLY A 511 -20.45 22.91 13.14
C GLY A 511 -20.23 21.70 14.07
N PRO A 512 -21.02 21.62 15.16
CA PRO A 512 -20.81 20.63 16.20
C PRO A 512 -21.16 19.22 15.75
N LEU A 513 -20.32 18.25 16.12
CA LEU A 513 -20.66 16.83 16.05
C LEU A 513 -21.60 16.42 17.19
N PRO A 514 -22.34 15.31 17.06
CA PRO A 514 -23.15 14.77 18.15
C PRO A 514 -22.33 14.52 19.44
N PRO A 515 -22.91 14.68 20.64
CA PRO A 515 -22.24 14.34 21.88
C PRO A 515 -21.89 12.84 21.94
N GLY A 516 -20.64 12.52 22.31
CA GLY A 516 -20.18 11.14 22.41
C GLY A 516 -19.79 10.49 21.07
N THR A 517 -19.55 11.26 20.02
CA THR A 517 -18.99 10.72 18.76
C THR A 517 -17.57 10.15 18.97
N ASP A 518 -17.35 8.91 18.55
CA ASP A 518 -16.04 8.24 18.49
C ASP A 518 -15.21 8.77 17.31
N PRO A 519 -13.86 8.71 17.37
CA PRO A 519 -13.01 9.12 16.24
C PRO A 519 -13.13 8.22 15.01
N HIS A 520 -13.55 6.96 15.19
CA HIS A 520 -13.73 6.00 14.11
C HIS A 520 -14.96 5.12 14.35
N TYR A 521 -15.60 4.70 13.26
CA TYR A 521 -16.76 3.83 13.24
C TYR A 521 -16.63 2.75 12.16
N THR A 522 -17.16 1.56 12.47
CA THR A 522 -17.62 0.61 11.45
C THR A 522 -19.14 0.67 11.40
N VAL A 523 -19.70 1.03 10.24
CA VAL A 523 -21.14 1.04 10.00
C VAL A 523 -21.51 -0.19 9.18
N ILE A 524 -22.44 -1.00 9.70
CA ILE A 524 -22.90 -2.24 9.07
C ILE A 524 -24.41 -2.12 8.83
N ASN A 525 -24.86 -2.37 7.59
CA ASN A 525 -26.27 -2.29 7.21
C ASN A 525 -27.01 -3.64 7.30
N ARG A 526 -26.28 -4.75 7.19
CA ARG A 526 -26.79 -6.13 7.20
C ARG A 526 -25.79 -7.00 7.96
N TRP A 527 -26.13 -7.46 9.16
CA TRP A 527 -25.19 -8.21 10.01
C TRP A 527 -24.86 -9.60 9.45
N ASN A 528 -25.84 -10.29 8.85
CA ASN A 528 -25.69 -11.65 8.32
C ASN A 528 -25.12 -11.69 6.88
N ASP A 529 -24.65 -10.55 6.37
CA ASP A 529 -24.09 -10.35 5.03
C ASP A 529 -22.94 -9.33 5.14
N THR A 530 -22.04 -9.56 6.10
CA THR A 530 -20.99 -8.61 6.54
C THR A 530 -20.24 -7.97 5.37
N LEU A 531 -19.77 -8.78 4.44
CA LEU A 531 -18.94 -8.36 3.30
C LEU A 531 -19.73 -8.15 1.99
N GLY A 532 -21.06 -8.24 2.04
CA GLY A 532 -21.91 -7.95 0.91
C GLY A 532 -21.71 -6.53 0.39
N GLU A 533 -21.97 -6.34 -0.91
CA GLU A 533 -21.72 -5.08 -1.62
C GLU A 533 -22.27 -3.86 -0.85
N GLN A 534 -21.40 -2.85 -0.65
CA GLN A 534 -21.68 -1.61 0.08
C GLN A 534 -22.30 -1.78 1.49
N ASN A 535 -22.10 -2.93 2.14
CA ASN A 535 -22.71 -3.23 3.43
C ASN A 535 -21.96 -2.66 4.64
N MET A 536 -20.65 -2.88 4.66
CA MET A 536 -19.73 -2.43 5.70
C MET A 536 -19.00 -1.20 5.19
N ILE A 537 -19.06 -0.12 5.98
CA ILE A 537 -18.47 1.18 5.66
C ILE A 537 -17.71 1.66 6.88
N ALA A 538 -16.40 1.86 6.73
CA ALA A 538 -15.61 2.57 7.72
C ALA A 538 -15.94 4.06 7.63
N VAL A 539 -16.10 4.74 8.77
CA VAL A 539 -16.28 6.20 8.86
C VAL A 539 -15.31 6.74 9.89
N SER A 540 -14.45 7.68 9.48
CA SER A 540 -13.33 8.20 10.25
C SER A 540 -13.51 9.72 10.44
N LEU A 541 -13.45 10.20 11.68
CA LEU A 541 -13.58 11.60 12.08
C LEU A 541 -12.32 12.05 12.86
N PRO A 542 -11.11 11.96 12.28
CA PRO A 542 -9.86 12.07 13.02
C PRO A 542 -9.62 13.44 13.64
N THR A 543 -10.36 14.47 13.25
CA THR A 543 -10.38 15.78 13.94
C THR A 543 -10.82 15.74 15.41
N LEU A 544 -11.41 14.63 15.87
CA LEU A 544 -11.66 14.36 17.29
C LEU A 544 -10.39 13.97 18.06
N LEU A 545 -9.34 13.56 17.36
CA LEU A 545 -8.00 13.29 17.90
C LEU A 545 -7.07 14.47 17.58
N ASP A 546 -6.94 14.82 16.29
CA ASP A 546 -6.07 15.89 15.80
C ASP A 546 -6.88 17.02 15.12
N ALA A 547 -7.18 18.07 15.89
CA ALA A 547 -7.89 19.24 15.39
C ALA A 547 -7.14 20.04 14.29
N SER A 548 -5.85 19.77 14.04
CA SER A 548 -5.06 20.49 13.01
C SER A 548 -5.35 20.06 11.57
N LEU A 549 -6.20 19.04 11.40
CA LEU A 549 -6.64 18.50 10.11
C LEU A 549 -7.77 19.31 9.45
N ALA A 550 -8.39 20.26 10.16
CA ALA A 550 -9.47 21.11 9.67
C ALA A 550 -9.37 22.55 10.19
N PRO A 551 -10.09 23.51 9.60
CA PRO A 551 -10.23 24.84 10.17
C PRO A 551 -10.92 24.81 11.55
N PRO A 552 -10.71 25.81 12.43
CA PRO A 552 -11.40 25.88 13.72
C PRO A 552 -12.93 25.80 13.58
N GLY A 553 -13.59 25.03 14.46
CA GLY A 553 -15.04 24.80 14.42
C GLY A 553 -15.52 23.87 13.29
N HIS A 554 -14.60 23.21 12.59
CA HIS A 554 -14.88 22.28 11.51
C HIS A 554 -14.26 20.90 11.79
N HIS A 555 -14.75 19.90 11.06
CA HIS A 555 -14.29 18.51 11.14
C HIS A 555 -14.05 17.95 9.74
N ILE A 556 -13.16 16.94 9.65
CA ILE A 556 -13.13 16.07 8.47
C ILE A 556 -13.82 14.74 8.76
N ILE A 557 -14.53 14.23 7.76
CA ILE A 557 -15.10 12.88 7.75
C ILE A 557 -14.58 12.16 6.52
N HIS A 558 -13.97 10.98 6.69
CA HIS A 558 -13.58 10.08 5.61
C HIS A 558 -14.35 8.77 5.77
N ALA A 559 -15.25 8.49 4.83
CA ALA A 559 -15.98 7.23 4.76
C ALA A 559 -15.53 6.40 3.56
N TYR A 560 -15.41 5.08 3.71
CA TYR A 560 -15.09 4.18 2.60
C TYR A 560 -15.71 2.79 2.75
N ALA A 561 -16.11 2.22 1.61
CA ALA A 561 -16.76 0.93 1.53
C ALA A 561 -15.76 -0.23 1.71
N ALA A 562 -16.27 -1.39 2.09
CA ALA A 562 -15.48 -2.57 2.38
C ALA A 562 -14.92 -3.29 1.12
N ALA A 563 -13.99 -2.64 0.40
CA ALA A 563 -13.18 -3.18 -0.72
C ALA A 563 -13.94 -4.07 -1.70
N ASN A 564 -15.24 -3.83 -1.89
CA ASN A 564 -16.19 -4.70 -2.59
C ASN A 564 -16.95 -3.95 -3.68
N GLU A 565 -16.37 -2.87 -4.20
CA GLU A 565 -16.86 -2.18 -5.40
C GLU A 565 -16.36 -2.92 -6.65
N PRO A 566 -17.23 -3.52 -7.48
CA PRO A 566 -16.80 -4.23 -8.69
C PRO A 566 -16.19 -3.25 -9.69
N TYR A 567 -15.00 -3.55 -10.21
CA TYR A 567 -14.28 -2.66 -11.14
C TYR A 567 -14.99 -2.57 -12.50
N GLU A 568 -15.67 -3.64 -12.89
CA GLU A 568 -16.29 -3.86 -14.19
C GLU A 568 -17.43 -2.86 -14.46
N LEU A 569 -18.09 -2.36 -13.40
CA LEU A 569 -19.08 -1.28 -13.47
C LEU A 569 -18.48 0.04 -13.96
N TRP A 570 -17.17 0.21 -13.83
CA TRP A 570 -16.43 1.43 -14.14
C TRP A 570 -15.52 1.30 -15.35
N ALA A 571 -15.18 0.08 -15.75
CA ALA A 571 -14.24 -0.20 -16.82
C ALA A 571 -14.68 0.45 -18.14
N GLY A 572 -13.77 1.22 -18.76
CA GLY A 572 -14.02 1.89 -20.04
C GLY A 572 -14.84 3.20 -19.96
N LEU A 573 -15.40 3.58 -18.80
CA LEU A 573 -16.10 4.86 -18.67
C LEU A 573 -15.15 6.06 -18.78
N ASP A 574 -15.50 7.05 -19.61
CA ASP A 574 -14.84 8.36 -19.56
C ASP A 574 -15.22 9.06 -18.26
N ARG A 575 -14.21 9.32 -17.43
CA ARG A 575 -14.31 10.07 -16.16
C ARG A 575 -14.86 11.49 -16.28
N ARG A 576 -15.00 12.04 -17.49
CA ARG A 576 -15.60 13.37 -17.76
C ARG A 576 -17.07 13.27 -18.17
N SER A 577 -17.52 12.09 -18.60
CA SER A 577 -18.90 11.83 -19.04
C SER A 577 -19.93 12.10 -17.94
N GLN A 578 -21.19 12.28 -18.34
CA GLN A 578 -22.29 12.36 -17.39
C GLN A 578 -22.61 10.99 -16.78
N GLU A 579 -22.44 9.89 -17.54
CA GLU A 579 -22.62 8.51 -17.08
C GLU A 579 -21.74 8.19 -15.86
N TYR A 580 -20.43 8.46 -15.97
CA TYR A 580 -19.50 8.30 -14.84
C TYR A 580 -19.90 9.13 -13.61
N LYS A 581 -20.39 10.36 -13.80
CA LYS A 581 -20.83 11.22 -12.69
C LYS A 581 -22.08 10.67 -12.01
N THR A 582 -23.09 10.31 -12.80
CA THR A 582 -24.34 9.72 -12.29
C THR A 582 -24.08 8.42 -11.54
N LEU A 583 -23.28 7.51 -12.11
CA LEU A 583 -22.86 6.29 -11.41
C LEU A 583 -22.12 6.62 -10.11
N LYS A 584 -21.21 7.60 -10.14
CA LYS A 584 -20.45 8.01 -8.96
C LYS A 584 -21.29 8.61 -7.83
N GLU A 585 -22.32 9.36 -8.16
CA GLU A 585 -23.31 9.87 -7.21
C GLU A 585 -24.19 8.75 -6.67
N GLU A 586 -24.60 7.80 -7.52
CA GLU A 586 -25.39 6.63 -7.13
C GLU A 586 -24.63 5.71 -6.16
N ARG A 587 -23.42 5.30 -6.53
CA ARG A 587 -22.56 4.42 -5.72
C ARG A 587 -22.08 5.08 -4.43
N ALA A 588 -22.09 6.42 -4.34
CA ALA A 588 -21.78 7.15 -3.11
C ALA A 588 -22.95 7.23 -2.11
N LYS A 589 -24.18 6.81 -2.47
CA LYS A 589 -25.34 6.90 -1.56
C LYS A 589 -25.13 6.14 -0.25
N ALA A 590 -24.66 4.90 -0.33
CA ALA A 590 -24.41 4.08 0.86
C ALA A 590 -23.37 4.73 1.81
N LEU A 591 -22.33 5.37 1.26
CA LEU A 591 -21.34 6.11 2.06
C LEU A 591 -21.96 7.28 2.80
N TRP A 592 -22.83 8.04 2.12
CA TRP A 592 -23.58 9.12 2.77
C TRP A 592 -24.54 8.60 3.83
N GLU A 593 -25.28 7.53 3.56
CA GLU A 593 -26.20 6.91 4.54
C GLU A 593 -25.44 6.45 5.79
N ALA A 594 -24.25 5.86 5.64
CA ALA A 594 -23.39 5.50 6.75
C ALA A 594 -22.88 6.73 7.53
N VAL A 595 -22.47 7.81 6.85
CA VAL A 595 -22.10 9.06 7.51
C VAL A 595 -23.29 9.69 8.23
N GLU A 596 -24.48 9.70 7.63
CA GLU A 596 -25.71 10.27 8.23
C GLU A 596 -26.19 9.44 9.44
N ARG A 597 -25.82 8.15 9.55
CA ARG A 597 -26.00 7.36 10.78
C ARG A 597 -25.07 7.77 11.93
N VAL A 598 -23.93 8.41 11.64
CA VAL A 598 -22.97 8.94 12.64
C VAL A 598 -23.20 10.43 12.92
N VAL A 599 -23.48 11.22 11.87
CA VAL A 599 -23.66 12.68 11.89
C VAL A 599 -24.91 13.02 11.07
N PRO A 600 -26.11 13.06 11.69
CA PRO A 600 -27.40 13.12 10.97
C PRO A 600 -27.58 14.26 9.97
N ASP A 601 -26.96 15.42 10.21
CA ASP A 601 -27.06 16.60 9.34
C ASP A 601 -25.82 16.81 8.42
N ALA A 602 -24.96 15.79 8.26
CA ALA A 602 -23.68 15.89 7.54
C ALA A 602 -23.79 16.55 6.15
N ARG A 603 -24.84 16.23 5.36
CA ARG A 603 -25.07 16.87 4.05
C ARG A 603 -25.28 18.37 4.11
N LYS A 604 -25.90 18.88 5.18
CA LYS A 604 -26.15 20.32 5.41
C LYS A 604 -24.92 21.02 5.95
N MET A 605 -24.10 20.29 6.71
CA MET A 605 -22.85 20.78 7.30
C MET A 605 -21.69 20.80 6.30
N ALA A 606 -21.75 19.98 5.24
CA ALA A 606 -20.67 19.83 4.26
C ALA A 606 -20.35 21.12 3.49
N LYS A 607 -19.07 21.51 3.55
CA LYS A 607 -18.44 22.60 2.77
C LYS A 607 -17.64 22.06 1.59
N THR A 608 -17.00 20.92 1.80
CA THR A 608 -16.19 20.22 0.79
C THR A 608 -16.72 18.80 0.69
N VAL A 609 -16.94 18.33 -0.55
CA VAL A 609 -17.36 16.96 -0.85
C VAL A 609 -16.48 16.44 -1.96
N LEU A 610 -15.74 15.36 -1.70
CA LEU A 610 -14.98 14.63 -2.71
C LEU A 610 -15.38 13.17 -2.66
N VAL A 611 -15.59 12.57 -3.83
CA VAL A 611 -15.88 11.14 -3.95
C VAL A 611 -14.71 10.45 -4.65
N GLY A 612 -14.18 9.39 -4.06
CA GLY A 612 -13.26 8.43 -4.66
C GLY A 612 -14.04 7.28 -5.32
N SER A 613 -13.50 6.74 -6.40
CA SER A 613 -14.06 5.58 -7.12
C SER A 613 -12.92 4.75 -7.71
N PRO A 614 -13.17 3.56 -8.28
CA PRO A 614 -12.09 2.69 -8.77
C PRO A 614 -11.18 3.36 -9.83
N LEU A 615 -11.76 4.02 -10.84
CA LEU A 615 -10.98 4.85 -11.80
C LEU A 615 -10.26 6.05 -11.15
N THR A 616 -10.67 6.47 -9.96
CA THR A 616 -9.98 7.50 -9.17
C THR A 616 -8.66 6.97 -8.64
N HIS A 617 -8.63 5.73 -8.13
CA HIS A 617 -7.43 5.05 -7.65
C HIS A 617 -6.49 4.69 -8.80
N GLU A 618 -7.04 4.24 -9.93
CA GLU A 618 -6.25 3.99 -11.15
C GLU A 618 -5.53 5.26 -11.64
N ARG A 619 -6.16 6.45 -11.55
CA ARG A 619 -5.49 7.70 -11.94
C ARG A 619 -4.44 8.19 -10.94
N PHE A 620 -4.83 8.29 -9.66
CA PHE A 620 -4.01 8.99 -8.66
C PHE A 620 -2.95 8.08 -8.03
N ASN A 621 -3.34 6.85 -7.69
CA ASN A 621 -2.45 5.86 -7.07
C ASN A 621 -1.79 4.94 -8.12
N ARG A 622 -2.15 5.10 -9.42
CA ARG A 622 -1.70 4.27 -10.55
C ARG A 622 -1.98 2.78 -10.38
N ARG A 623 -3.05 2.45 -9.65
CA ARG A 623 -3.47 1.08 -9.33
C ARG A 623 -4.29 0.47 -10.46
N SER A 624 -3.74 -0.56 -11.10
CA SER A 624 -4.48 -1.42 -12.03
C SER A 624 -5.79 -1.89 -11.39
N TYR A 625 -6.91 -1.83 -12.10
CA TYR A 625 -8.24 -2.21 -11.59
C TYR A 625 -8.71 -1.47 -10.32
N GLY A 626 -8.00 -0.41 -9.89
CA GLY A 626 -8.23 0.24 -8.59
C GLY A 626 -8.12 -0.68 -7.37
N THR A 627 -7.46 -1.85 -7.49
CA THR A 627 -7.44 -2.91 -6.47
C THR A 627 -6.56 -2.58 -5.26
N TYR A 628 -6.85 -3.20 -4.10
CA TYR A 628 -5.99 -3.19 -2.92
C TYR A 628 -4.88 -4.25 -2.92
N GLY A 629 -4.78 -5.03 -4.01
CA GLY A 629 -3.73 -6.03 -4.20
C GLY A 629 -4.31 -7.44 -4.38
N PRO A 630 -3.44 -8.47 -4.37
CA PRO A 630 -3.86 -9.86 -4.51
C PRO A 630 -4.84 -10.29 -3.42
N ALA A 631 -5.81 -11.13 -3.78
CA ALA A 631 -6.68 -11.84 -2.87
C ALA A 631 -6.20 -13.29 -2.69
N PHE A 632 -6.57 -13.92 -1.57
CA PHE A 632 -6.47 -15.36 -1.39
C PHE A 632 -7.85 -15.98 -1.60
N GLU A 633 -7.96 -16.88 -2.58
CA GLU A 633 -9.13 -17.74 -2.79
C GLU A 633 -8.75 -19.21 -2.56
N ASP A 634 -9.75 -20.07 -2.35
CA ASP A 634 -9.53 -21.48 -2.00
C ASP A 634 -8.70 -22.24 -3.06
N GLY A 635 -7.49 -22.65 -2.66
CA GLY A 635 -6.55 -23.39 -3.51
C GLY A 635 -5.51 -22.55 -4.25
N ALA A 636 -5.41 -21.24 -3.96
CA ALA A 636 -4.49 -20.33 -4.65
C ALA A 636 -2.99 -20.64 -4.45
N SER A 637 -2.21 -20.17 -5.43
CA SER A 637 -0.74 -20.28 -5.54
C SER A 637 0.02 -19.58 -4.41
N ALA A 638 1.34 -19.80 -4.35
CA ALA A 638 2.22 -19.10 -3.42
C ALA A 638 2.13 -17.57 -3.65
N PHE A 639 2.03 -16.80 -2.56
CA PHE A 639 1.93 -15.34 -2.64
C PHE A 639 3.16 -14.74 -3.35
N PRO A 640 2.98 -13.75 -4.25
CA PRO A 640 4.10 -13.21 -5.04
C PRO A 640 5.24 -12.71 -4.15
N THR A 641 6.48 -12.95 -4.56
CA THR A 641 7.67 -12.61 -3.76
C THR A 641 8.42 -11.42 -4.36
N PRO A 642 9.35 -10.78 -3.61
CA PRO A 642 10.14 -9.68 -4.13
C PRO A 642 10.99 -9.98 -5.38
N VAL A 643 11.19 -11.27 -5.71
CA VAL A 643 11.99 -11.77 -6.85
C VAL A 643 11.15 -12.61 -7.82
N ASP A 644 9.83 -12.44 -7.81
CA ASP A 644 8.87 -13.20 -8.65
C ASP A 644 9.10 -13.00 -10.17
N ILE A 645 9.59 -11.83 -10.57
CA ILE A 645 10.03 -11.54 -11.93
C ILE A 645 11.51 -11.94 -12.06
N PRO A 646 11.87 -12.93 -12.92
CA PRO A 646 13.21 -13.50 -12.97
C PRO A 646 14.19 -12.63 -13.79
N LEU A 647 14.46 -11.41 -13.30
CA LEU A 647 15.34 -10.43 -13.92
C LEU A 647 16.43 -10.02 -12.91
N GLU A 648 17.71 -10.16 -13.26
CA GLU A 648 18.81 -9.79 -12.36
C GLU A 648 18.71 -8.31 -11.97
N ASN A 649 19.01 -7.99 -10.71
CA ASN A 649 18.93 -6.64 -10.14
C ASN A 649 17.55 -5.98 -10.16
N PHE A 650 16.48 -6.70 -10.54
CA PHE A 650 15.11 -6.22 -10.41
C PHE A 650 14.44 -6.77 -9.15
N TYR A 651 13.71 -5.92 -8.43
CA TYR A 651 12.96 -6.33 -7.24
C TYR A 651 11.59 -5.67 -7.21
N SER A 652 10.59 -6.39 -6.72
CA SER A 652 9.27 -5.86 -6.39
C SER A 652 9.13 -5.64 -4.88
N CYS A 653 8.48 -4.55 -4.47
CA CYS A 653 8.03 -4.31 -3.10
C CYS A 653 6.65 -3.64 -3.11
N GLY A 654 6.03 -3.49 -1.93
CA GLY A 654 4.66 -3.02 -1.78
C GLY A 654 3.72 -4.10 -1.26
N ASP A 655 2.42 -3.86 -1.42
CA ASP A 655 1.30 -4.71 -1.00
C ASP A 655 1.00 -5.88 -1.95
N CYS A 656 1.46 -5.79 -3.21
CA CYS A 656 1.34 -6.87 -4.19
C CYS A 656 2.40 -7.98 -4.07
N VAL A 657 3.29 -7.93 -3.07
CA VAL A 657 4.29 -8.97 -2.77
C VAL A 657 4.45 -9.20 -1.28
N PHE A 658 4.96 -10.36 -0.89
CA PHE A 658 5.06 -10.83 0.49
C PHE A 658 5.71 -9.78 1.42
N PRO A 659 5.12 -9.49 2.61
CA PRO A 659 4.01 -10.21 3.24
C PRO A 659 2.59 -9.82 2.81
N GLY A 660 2.42 -8.85 1.90
CA GLY A 660 1.12 -8.43 1.38
C GLY A 660 0.58 -7.13 1.97
N VAL A 661 -0.75 -7.07 2.08
CA VAL A 661 -1.55 -5.85 2.31
C VAL A 661 -1.41 -5.31 3.75
N GLY A 662 -1.51 -3.98 3.89
CA GLY A 662 -1.52 -3.27 5.16
C GLY A 662 -0.20 -2.56 5.47
N VAL A 663 -0.27 -1.36 6.07
CA VAL A 663 0.90 -0.48 6.30
C VAL A 663 2.09 -1.19 6.98
N PRO A 664 1.91 -2.04 8.02
CA PRO A 664 3.02 -2.79 8.61
C PRO A 664 3.64 -3.82 7.66
N ALA A 665 2.82 -4.61 6.94
CA ALA A 665 3.30 -5.62 5.99
C ALA A 665 4.03 -4.99 4.81
N VAL A 666 3.52 -3.88 4.28
CA VAL A 666 4.14 -3.10 3.21
C VAL A 666 5.51 -2.54 3.63
N ALA A 667 5.68 -2.15 4.89
CA ALA A 667 7.01 -1.76 5.42
C ALA A 667 7.97 -2.96 5.47
N VAL A 668 7.52 -4.15 5.88
CA VAL A 668 8.33 -5.39 5.82
C VAL A 668 8.75 -5.71 4.39
N SER A 669 7.82 -5.62 3.43
CA SER A 669 8.08 -5.83 2.00
C SER A 669 9.19 -4.91 1.47
N GLY A 670 9.13 -3.62 1.79
CA GLY A 670 10.20 -2.65 1.45
C GLY A 670 11.54 -2.97 2.13
N ALA A 671 11.53 -3.32 3.42
CA ALA A 671 12.73 -3.66 4.18
C ALA A 671 13.40 -4.96 3.71
N ASN A 672 12.60 -5.96 3.32
CA ASN A 672 13.06 -7.22 2.75
C ASN A 672 13.91 -6.96 1.50
N VAL A 673 13.43 -6.14 0.56
CA VAL A 673 14.22 -5.72 -0.61
C VAL A 673 15.47 -4.95 -0.22
N ALA A 674 15.38 -3.97 0.68
CA ALA A 674 16.53 -3.18 1.11
C ALA A 674 17.66 -4.06 1.70
N ASN A 675 17.29 -5.05 2.51
CA ASN A 675 18.21 -6.03 3.07
C ASN A 675 18.82 -6.94 1.99
N SER A 676 18.06 -7.27 0.95
CA SER A 676 18.48 -8.12 -0.16
C SER A 676 19.52 -7.45 -1.06
N CYS A 677 19.42 -6.13 -1.29
CA CYS A 677 20.40 -5.37 -2.07
C CYS A 677 21.74 -5.11 -1.36
N VAL A 678 21.91 -5.54 -0.09
CA VAL A 678 23.17 -5.41 0.67
C VAL A 678 23.71 -6.76 1.16
N GLY A 679 25.03 -6.85 1.29
CA GLY A 679 25.69 -8.07 1.77
C GLY A 679 25.25 -8.48 3.19
N PRO A 680 25.19 -9.81 3.49
CA PRO A 680 24.57 -10.33 4.72
C PRO A 680 25.22 -9.81 6.00
N LEU A 681 26.53 -9.56 6.02
CA LEU A 681 27.22 -9.00 7.18
C LEU A 681 26.77 -7.56 7.50
N ARG A 682 26.35 -6.77 6.51
CA ARG A 682 25.83 -5.41 6.72
C ARG A 682 24.43 -5.46 7.32
N HIS A 683 23.58 -6.30 6.75
CA HIS A 683 22.23 -6.58 7.26
C HIS A 683 22.25 -7.12 8.69
N LEU A 684 23.10 -8.10 9.00
CA LEU A 684 23.25 -8.62 10.36
C LEU A 684 23.72 -7.56 11.38
N ARG A 685 24.49 -6.53 10.97
CA ARG A 685 24.83 -5.40 11.86
C ARG A 685 23.60 -4.55 12.20
N LEU A 686 22.70 -4.33 11.24
CA LEU A 686 21.43 -3.62 11.50
C LEU A 686 20.55 -4.41 12.47
N VAL A 687 20.35 -5.70 12.21
CA VAL A 687 19.59 -6.62 13.08
C VAL A 687 20.16 -6.65 14.50
N ASN A 688 21.49 -6.64 14.64
CA ASN A 688 22.15 -6.57 15.95
C ASN A 688 22.02 -5.22 16.67
N ARG A 689 21.76 -4.12 15.95
CA ARG A 689 21.45 -2.80 16.54
C ARG A 689 20.03 -2.83 17.09
N LEU A 690 19.05 -3.14 16.24
CA LEU A 690 17.64 -3.35 16.60
C LEU A 690 17.44 -4.22 17.85
N GLN A 691 18.11 -5.37 17.92
CA GLN A 691 18.01 -6.28 19.08
C GLN A 691 18.62 -5.74 20.38
N LYS A 692 19.48 -4.71 20.32
CA LYS A 692 19.98 -4.00 21.51
C LYS A 692 19.01 -2.91 21.91
N ASP A 693 18.53 -2.13 20.95
CA ASP A 693 17.64 -0.98 21.18
C ASP A 693 16.31 -1.45 21.76
N LEU A 694 15.72 -2.54 21.23
CA LEU A 694 14.51 -3.15 21.80
C LEU A 694 14.72 -3.57 23.28
N LYS A 695 15.88 -4.16 23.60
CA LYS A 695 16.22 -4.57 24.98
C LYS A 695 16.50 -3.40 25.92
N LEU A 696 16.83 -2.23 25.40
CA LEU A 696 16.94 -1.00 26.19
C LEU A 696 15.54 -0.45 26.49
N LEU A 697 14.69 -0.32 25.46
CA LEU A 697 13.30 0.10 25.60
C LEU A 697 12.47 -0.81 26.53
N GLU A 698 12.64 -2.13 26.43
CA GLU A 698 12.04 -3.11 27.34
C GLU A 698 12.44 -2.86 28.81
N ARG A 699 13.71 -2.49 29.06
CA ARG A 699 14.23 -2.22 30.41
C ARG A 699 13.76 -0.88 30.96
N GLU A 700 13.73 0.16 30.12
CA GLU A 700 13.25 1.49 30.49
C GLU A 700 11.76 1.45 30.83
N SER A 701 10.97 0.78 29.98
CA SER A 701 9.55 0.51 30.23
C SER A 701 9.31 -0.32 31.49
N ALA A 702 10.14 -1.34 31.77
CA ALA A 702 10.04 -2.15 32.99
C ALA A 702 10.50 -1.39 34.25
N ALA A 703 11.35 -0.37 34.12
CA ALA A 703 11.79 0.49 35.20
C ALA A 703 10.79 1.62 35.54
N GLY A 704 9.68 1.74 34.80
CA GLY A 704 8.73 2.85 34.94
C GLY A 704 9.27 4.20 34.45
N VAL A 705 10.40 4.19 33.74
CA VAL A 705 11.01 5.37 33.15
C VAL A 705 10.46 5.52 31.74
N SER A 706 9.34 6.23 31.62
CA SER A 706 8.97 6.81 30.33
C SER A 706 9.97 7.92 29.99
N PRO A 707 10.44 8.01 28.72
CA PRO A 707 10.86 9.27 28.13
C PRO A 707 9.73 10.32 28.22
#